data_AF-A0A968LCU4-F1
#
_entry.id   AF-A0A968LCU4-F1
#
_cell.length_a   1.000
_cell.length_b   1.000
_cell.length_c   1.000
_cell.angle_alpha   90.00
_cell.angle_beta   90.00
_cell.angle_gamma   90.00
#
_symmetry.space_group_name_H-M   'P 1'
#
loop_
_entity.id
_entity.type
_entity.pdbx_description
1 polymer ?
#
loop_
_entity_poly.entity_id
_entity_poly.type
_entity_poly.pdbx_seq_one_letter_code
_entity_poly.pdbx_strand_id
1 'polypeptide(L)'
;MGADTAKTSLPSCTPVWLELGYRVWFDQEDIPPSVDYQQQIDDGIERAHNFLFIISPYSVESVYCAKEVDLALRCGKRIIPLLHVRADRELMNPELRKRNWIYFQDGDDFEKAFQDLVGVFETQREYVHQHTALLARSLAWERHNRQTQYLLMEAEREQAEVWLRHRFQNALPPCTPSHLHCEYITKSIQDAHNGMTQVFLSYAREDKDVMEKVRRSLQREGITVWTNTTDIQTGQDFQQAIRRGIEEADNLVYLLSPESLQSKYCQEELEYALSLNKRVIPIRAKQIAAAELPDILRNLHFVDLTDNQGEQDYLLDERQLLNVLQEDATYYEQHKISLVEALRWERQQRDPNFLQWGYNLRMADAWLGVALRRSQHPPIPIQVEFIEASRKEPAMPLLDAFIFYPRSQVDFARKLNKALQNLGKRTWFDRESIASGADLQQEIHKGIKQSDNFICILSPNWRDGCPPEVEYALKLNKRFVSVRNQEIELEQLPQILAGLQWIDFCEEGKDFTTCVGEVETALEVDREHVVLHTKWLQRSLEWEEQERSDDLLLRGSELEAAEQWLIASVEKEPEATLLQAQYIQASRKAETARQVQKIESQRLALAGVIIALITSLFLGTAAMFQSYRAAIQEIRAIALSREVLLRSGQTLDSLVEGIRARQRLQNYRILPPTSACACR
;
A
#
# COMPACT_ATOMS: atom_id res chain seq x y z
N MET A 1 59.66 62.21 -21.01
CA MET A 1 59.11 61.19 -21.91
C MET A 1 58.63 60.03 -21.05
N GLY A 2 57.42 60.12 -20.52
CA GLY A 2 56.76 59.05 -19.78
C GLY A 2 55.37 58.93 -20.40
N ALA A 3 55.10 57.79 -21.03
CA ALA A 3 53.79 57.49 -21.59
C ALA A 3 52.98 56.78 -20.52
N ASP A 4 51.96 57.47 -20.03
CA ASP A 4 50.85 56.92 -19.25
C ASP A 4 50.14 55.84 -20.08
N THR A 5 50.30 54.58 -19.68
CA THR A 5 49.35 53.52 -20.04
C THR A 5 48.29 53.48 -18.94
N ALA A 6 47.18 54.19 -19.18
CA ALA A 6 45.97 54.10 -18.37
C ALA A 6 45.48 52.64 -18.37
N LYS A 7 45.68 51.95 -17.25
CA LYS A 7 44.87 50.78 -16.89
C LYS A 7 43.51 51.32 -16.47
N THR A 8 42.56 51.36 -17.41
CA THR A 8 41.14 51.48 -17.10
C THR A 8 40.71 50.18 -16.42
N SER A 9 40.85 50.13 -15.10
CA SER A 9 40.13 49.15 -14.28
C SER A 9 38.64 49.44 -14.42
N LEU A 10 37.86 48.45 -14.87
CA LEU A 10 36.41 48.47 -14.72
C LEU A 10 36.07 48.81 -13.26
N PRO A 11 35.19 49.79 -12.97
CA PRO A 11 34.72 49.99 -11.62
C PRO A 11 34.08 48.68 -11.13
N SER A 12 34.42 48.23 -9.91
CA SER A 12 33.81 47.05 -9.31
C SER A 12 32.29 47.23 -9.36
N CYS A 13 31.58 46.47 -10.19
CA CYS A 13 30.12 46.57 -10.32
C CYS A 13 29.39 46.04 -9.07
N THR A 14 30.13 45.43 -8.14
CA THR A 14 29.68 44.81 -6.89
C THR A 14 28.72 45.67 -6.05
N PRO A 15 28.91 46.99 -5.86
CA PRO A 15 28.00 47.83 -5.08
C PRO A 15 26.60 47.97 -5.71
N VAL A 16 26.52 48.11 -7.04
CA VAL A 16 25.25 48.33 -7.76
C VAL A 16 24.37 47.07 -7.71
N TRP A 17 24.98 45.88 -7.84
CA TRP A 17 24.26 44.62 -7.73
C TRP A 17 23.67 44.40 -6.34
N LEU A 18 24.43 44.74 -5.28
CA LEU A 18 24.01 44.61 -3.89
C LEU A 18 22.85 45.57 -3.55
N GLU A 19 22.89 46.81 -4.05
CA GLU A 19 21.79 47.78 -3.89
C GLU A 19 20.48 47.29 -4.52
N LEU A 20 20.57 46.50 -5.60
CA LEU A 20 19.43 45.87 -6.27
C LEU A 20 19.04 44.51 -5.66
N GLY A 21 19.71 44.08 -4.58
CA GLY A 21 19.43 42.83 -3.88
C GLY A 21 19.98 41.56 -4.55
N TYR A 22 20.86 41.70 -5.54
CA TYR A 22 21.53 40.58 -6.19
C TYR A 22 22.85 40.22 -5.48
N ARG A 23 23.08 38.91 -5.32
CA ARG A 23 24.38 38.38 -4.91
C ARG A 23 25.12 37.92 -6.15
N VAL A 24 26.31 38.46 -6.37
CA VAL A 24 27.19 38.12 -7.50
C VAL A 24 28.36 37.33 -6.95
N TRP A 25 28.73 36.26 -7.66
CA TRP A 25 29.98 35.54 -7.44
C TRP A 25 30.90 35.88 -8.62
N PHE A 26 32.10 36.38 -8.32
CA PHE A 26 33.10 36.81 -9.28
C PHE A 26 34.48 36.27 -8.87
N ASP A 27 35.10 35.50 -9.75
CA ASP A 27 36.33 34.73 -9.52
C ASP A 27 37.53 35.58 -9.04
N GLN A 28 37.60 36.86 -9.42
CA GLN A 28 38.67 37.77 -8.98
C GLN A 28 38.47 38.30 -7.55
N GLU A 29 37.25 38.30 -7.02
CA GLU A 29 36.91 38.85 -5.71
C GLU A 29 36.59 37.75 -4.67
N ASP A 30 35.98 36.65 -5.10
CA ASP A 30 35.35 35.67 -4.21
C ASP A 30 36.17 34.39 -3.96
N ILE A 31 37.37 34.25 -4.54
CA ILE A 31 38.25 33.08 -4.32
C ILE A 31 39.31 33.42 -3.26
N PRO A 32 39.30 32.76 -2.08
CA PRO A 32 40.31 32.94 -1.06
C PRO A 32 41.71 32.52 -1.53
N PRO A 33 42.80 33.12 -1.01
CA PRO A 33 44.14 32.66 -1.32
C PRO A 33 44.39 31.24 -0.77
N SER A 34 45.15 30.42 -1.52
CA SER A 34 45.59 29.05 -1.14
C SER A 34 44.52 27.95 -1.16
N VAL A 35 43.40 28.13 -1.86
CA VAL A 35 42.41 27.07 -2.13
C VAL A 35 42.57 26.52 -3.56
N ASP A 36 41.95 25.37 -3.85
CA ASP A 36 41.84 24.90 -5.23
C ASP A 36 40.94 25.87 -6.03
N TYR A 37 41.58 26.62 -6.91
CA TYR A 37 40.96 27.67 -7.70
C TYR A 37 39.83 27.13 -8.59
N GLN A 38 40.02 25.97 -9.23
CA GLN A 38 39.02 25.39 -10.13
C GLN A 38 37.81 24.87 -9.34
N GLN A 39 38.04 24.27 -8.17
CA GLN A 39 36.96 23.77 -7.34
C GLN A 39 36.03 24.89 -6.83
N GLN A 40 36.57 26.08 -6.54
CA GLN A 40 35.76 27.23 -6.14
C GLN A 40 34.91 27.76 -7.30
N ILE A 41 35.47 27.81 -8.51
CA ILE A 41 34.71 28.17 -9.71
C ILE A 41 33.57 27.19 -9.95
N ASP A 42 33.85 25.89 -9.84
CA ASP A 42 32.84 24.86 -10.04
C ASP A 42 31.69 25.01 -9.02
N ASP A 43 31.98 25.20 -7.74
CA ASP A 43 30.96 25.45 -6.69
C ASP A 43 30.18 26.76 -6.93
N GLY A 44 30.85 27.82 -7.39
CA GLY A 44 30.24 29.09 -7.77
C GLY A 44 29.21 28.90 -8.90
N ILE A 45 29.57 28.18 -9.95
CA ILE A 45 28.69 27.86 -11.08
C ILE A 45 27.50 27.01 -10.62
N GLU A 46 27.75 25.98 -9.82
CA GLU A 46 26.72 25.09 -9.29
C GLU A 46 25.67 25.82 -8.41
N ARG A 47 26.09 26.83 -7.63
CA ARG A 47 25.21 27.61 -6.74
C ARG A 47 24.52 28.79 -7.43
N ALA A 48 25.05 29.27 -8.56
CA ALA A 48 24.49 30.41 -9.26
C ALA A 48 23.17 30.09 -10.00
N HIS A 49 22.18 30.99 -9.90
CA HIS A 49 20.94 30.89 -10.67
C HIS A 49 21.14 31.19 -12.16
N ASN A 50 21.97 32.19 -12.45
CA ASN A 50 22.28 32.68 -13.78
C ASN A 50 23.80 32.62 -13.98
N PHE A 51 24.24 32.14 -15.14
CA PHE A 51 25.64 32.12 -15.53
C PHE A 51 25.87 33.19 -16.60
N LEU A 52 26.55 34.28 -16.22
CA LEU A 52 26.87 35.38 -17.13
C LEU A 52 28.19 35.09 -17.83
N PHE A 53 28.19 35.01 -19.17
CA PHE A 53 29.40 34.80 -19.94
C PHE A 53 29.78 36.06 -20.71
N ILE A 54 30.88 36.70 -20.33
CA ILE A 54 31.38 37.90 -20.99
C ILE A 54 32.16 37.48 -22.25
N ILE A 55 31.63 37.82 -23.42
CA ILE A 55 32.25 37.53 -24.71
C ILE A 55 33.30 38.61 -25.03
N SER A 56 34.52 38.14 -25.24
CA SER A 56 35.69 38.87 -25.71
C SER A 56 36.64 37.92 -26.45
N PRO A 57 37.59 38.39 -27.27
CA PRO A 57 38.58 37.53 -27.91
C PRO A 57 39.32 36.62 -26.91
N TYR A 58 39.67 37.14 -25.74
CA TYR A 58 40.39 36.37 -24.71
C TYR A 58 39.53 35.31 -24.03
N SER A 59 38.24 35.58 -23.79
CA SER A 59 37.35 34.61 -23.15
C SER A 59 36.94 33.48 -24.07
N VAL A 60 36.81 33.72 -25.38
CA VAL A 60 36.51 32.64 -26.35
C VAL A 60 37.71 31.73 -26.61
N GLU A 61 38.94 32.25 -26.49
CA GLU A 61 40.18 31.46 -26.66
C GLU A 61 40.64 30.74 -25.38
N SER A 62 40.09 31.12 -24.21
CA SER A 62 40.51 30.59 -22.92
C SER A 62 39.98 29.17 -22.67
N VAL A 63 40.91 28.24 -22.40
CA VAL A 63 40.57 26.85 -22.02
C VAL A 63 39.81 26.79 -20.69
N TYR A 64 40.06 27.72 -19.75
CA TYR A 64 39.33 27.77 -18.48
C TYR A 64 37.89 28.22 -18.68
N CYS A 65 37.69 29.29 -19.46
CA CYS A 65 36.34 29.75 -19.82
C CYS A 65 35.56 28.67 -20.58
N ALA A 66 36.22 27.88 -21.43
CA ALA A 66 35.59 26.74 -22.10
C ALA A 66 35.10 25.69 -21.09
N LYS A 67 35.92 25.32 -20.09
CA LYS A 67 35.52 24.39 -19.01
C LYS A 67 34.33 24.90 -18.21
N GLU A 68 34.31 26.19 -17.89
CA GLU A 68 33.21 26.83 -17.16
C GLU A 68 31.89 26.80 -17.94
N VAL A 69 31.95 27.11 -19.24
CA VAL A 69 30.80 27.01 -20.14
C VAL A 69 30.31 25.57 -20.25
N ASP A 70 31.22 24.60 -20.38
CA ASP A 70 30.87 23.18 -20.45
C ASP A 70 30.24 22.69 -19.14
N LEU A 71 30.74 23.13 -17.99
CA LEU A 71 30.12 22.86 -16.69
C LEU A 71 28.73 23.49 -16.59
N ALA A 72 28.57 24.75 -16.98
CA ALA A 72 27.29 25.45 -16.96
C ALA A 72 26.25 24.75 -17.87
N LEU A 73 26.66 24.29 -19.05
CA LEU A 73 25.84 23.50 -19.98
C LEU A 73 25.47 22.15 -19.36
N ARG A 74 26.43 21.42 -18.78
CA ARG A 74 26.19 20.14 -18.10
C ARG A 74 25.22 20.28 -16.93
N CYS A 75 25.32 21.37 -16.18
CA CYS A 75 24.43 21.71 -15.07
C CYS A 75 23.08 22.28 -15.53
N GLY A 76 22.86 22.50 -16.83
CA GLY A 76 21.62 23.04 -17.37
C GLY A 76 21.37 24.51 -17.05
N LYS A 77 22.41 25.27 -16.67
CA LYS A 77 22.29 26.65 -16.17
C LYS A 77 21.70 27.60 -17.20
N ARG A 78 21.05 28.66 -16.71
CA ARG A 78 20.66 29.79 -17.54
C ARG A 78 21.90 30.58 -17.94
N ILE A 79 22.44 30.29 -19.11
CA ILE A 79 23.60 30.98 -19.68
C ILE A 79 23.12 32.24 -20.40
N ILE A 80 23.66 33.39 -20.00
CA ILE A 80 23.36 34.71 -20.56
C ILE A 80 24.66 35.28 -21.14
N PRO A 81 24.81 35.28 -22.49
CA PRO A 81 25.99 35.82 -23.12
C PRO A 81 25.93 37.36 -23.20
N LEU A 82 26.98 38.02 -22.70
CA LEU A 82 27.15 39.47 -22.71
C LEU A 82 28.26 39.83 -23.71
N LEU A 83 27.92 40.46 -24.83
CA LEU A 83 28.91 40.86 -25.82
C LEU A 83 29.56 42.18 -25.39
N HIS A 84 30.80 42.12 -24.91
CA HIS A 84 31.62 43.29 -24.61
C HIS A 84 32.48 43.65 -25.82
N VAL A 85 33.35 42.73 -26.26
CA VAL A 85 34.25 42.94 -27.40
C VAL A 85 33.96 41.93 -28.49
N ARG A 86 33.90 42.38 -29.75
CA ARG A 86 33.68 41.46 -30.89
C ARG A 86 34.78 40.41 -30.91
N ALA A 87 34.36 39.14 -30.89
CA ALA A 87 35.23 37.98 -30.92
C ALA A 87 34.93 37.15 -32.17
N ASP A 88 35.90 36.30 -32.56
CA ASP A 88 35.68 35.36 -33.65
C ASP A 88 34.59 34.35 -33.26
N ARG A 89 33.58 34.22 -34.13
CA ARG A 89 32.47 33.29 -33.93
C ARG A 89 32.90 31.84 -34.12
N GLU A 90 33.95 31.56 -34.90
CA GLU A 90 34.38 30.18 -35.15
C GLU A 90 35.03 29.54 -33.92
N LEU A 91 35.71 30.35 -33.10
CA LEU A 91 36.34 29.92 -31.85
C LEU A 91 35.34 29.76 -30.69
N MET A 92 34.11 30.26 -30.85
CA MET A 92 33.11 30.27 -29.80
C MET A 92 32.31 28.97 -29.72
N ASN A 93 32.04 28.52 -28.48
CA ASN A 93 31.17 27.37 -28.22
C ASN A 93 29.83 27.51 -29.00
N PRO A 94 29.43 26.51 -29.80
CA PRO A 94 28.20 26.56 -30.61
C PRO A 94 26.95 26.92 -29.82
N GLU A 95 26.85 26.48 -28.57
CA GLU A 95 25.68 26.71 -27.71
C GLU A 95 25.57 28.16 -27.22
N LEU A 96 26.68 28.90 -27.17
CA LEU A 96 26.65 30.35 -26.92
C LEU A 96 26.22 31.14 -28.15
N ARG A 97 26.58 30.66 -29.35
CA ARG A 97 26.23 31.32 -30.63
C ARG A 97 24.74 31.25 -30.96
N LYS A 98 24.07 30.17 -30.55
CA LYS A 98 22.63 29.98 -30.78
C LYS A 98 21.75 30.86 -29.90
N ARG A 99 22.31 31.48 -28.86
CA ARG A 99 21.58 32.30 -27.87
C ARG A 99 21.54 33.77 -28.27
N ASN A 100 20.51 34.47 -27.83
CA ASN A 100 20.45 35.93 -27.94
C ASN A 100 21.47 36.57 -26.99
N TRP A 101 22.14 37.61 -27.47
CA TRP A 101 23.18 38.31 -26.72
C TRP A 101 22.66 39.65 -26.20
N ILE A 102 23.17 40.07 -25.06
CA ILE A 102 23.02 41.44 -24.55
C ILE A 102 24.31 42.20 -24.87
N TYR A 103 24.18 43.39 -25.43
CA TYR A 103 25.30 44.15 -25.99
C TYR A 103 25.78 45.20 -24.99
N PHE A 104 27.06 45.13 -24.63
CA PHE A 104 27.77 46.04 -23.73
C PHE A 104 29.02 46.60 -24.43
N GLN A 105 28.92 46.93 -25.72
CA GLN A 105 30.06 47.41 -26.51
C GLN A 105 30.31 48.91 -26.31
N ASP A 106 31.49 49.37 -26.69
CA ASP A 106 31.79 50.80 -26.74
C ASP A 106 30.83 51.54 -27.69
N GLY A 107 30.00 52.43 -27.13
CA GLY A 107 28.97 53.18 -27.86
C GLY A 107 27.54 52.71 -27.63
N ASP A 108 27.34 51.56 -26.95
CA ASP A 108 26.02 51.12 -26.50
C ASP A 108 25.58 51.86 -25.21
N ASP A 109 24.27 51.94 -24.98
CA ASP A 109 23.71 52.49 -23.75
C ASP A 109 23.80 51.46 -22.62
N PHE A 110 24.80 51.64 -21.74
CA PHE A 110 25.06 50.76 -20.61
C PHE A 110 23.83 50.60 -19.70
N GLU A 111 23.11 51.68 -19.40
CA GLU A 111 21.99 51.67 -18.46
C GLU A 111 20.84 50.83 -19.04
N LYS A 112 20.56 51.01 -20.33
CA LYS A 112 19.57 50.19 -21.03
C LYS A 112 19.97 48.72 -21.08
N ALA A 113 21.21 48.40 -21.46
CA ALA A 113 21.70 47.02 -21.51
C ALA A 113 21.67 46.35 -20.14
N PHE A 114 21.96 47.10 -19.08
CA PHE A 114 21.85 46.65 -17.70
C PHE A 114 20.40 46.39 -17.28
N GLN A 115 19.46 47.27 -17.65
CA GLN A 115 18.03 47.05 -17.43
C GLN A 115 17.50 45.82 -18.18
N ASP A 116 17.93 45.61 -19.43
CA ASP A 116 17.60 44.42 -20.21
C ASP A 116 18.10 43.14 -19.51
N LEU A 117 19.32 43.17 -18.95
CA LEU A 117 19.89 42.08 -18.16
C LEU A 117 19.10 41.80 -16.87
N VAL A 118 18.71 42.83 -16.13
CA VAL A 118 17.85 42.68 -14.94
C VAL A 118 16.48 42.12 -15.32
N GLY A 119 15.89 42.57 -16.44
CA GLY A 119 14.64 42.02 -16.96
C GLY A 119 14.73 40.53 -17.31
N VAL A 120 15.89 40.08 -17.78
CA VAL A 120 16.16 38.66 -18.01
C VAL A 120 16.10 37.89 -16.70
N PHE A 121 16.67 38.38 -15.59
CA PHE A 121 16.64 37.67 -14.30
C PHE A 121 15.23 37.46 -13.75
N GLU A 122 14.35 38.46 -13.90
CA GLU A 122 12.97 38.37 -13.42
C GLU A 122 12.10 37.44 -14.28
N THR A 123 12.48 37.22 -15.54
CA THR A 123 11.75 36.32 -16.43
C THR A 123 11.83 34.88 -15.91
N GLN A 124 10.68 34.36 -15.46
CA GLN A 124 10.50 33.00 -14.94
C GLN A 124 11.45 32.67 -13.77
N ARG A 125 11.69 33.67 -12.92
CA ARG A 125 12.57 33.59 -11.75
C ARG A 125 12.34 32.35 -10.90
N GLU A 126 11.08 32.04 -10.56
CA GLU A 126 10.73 30.89 -9.72
C GLU A 126 11.24 29.56 -10.32
N TYR A 127 11.06 29.34 -11.63
CA TYR A 127 11.51 28.11 -12.29
C TYR A 127 13.04 27.96 -12.26
N VAL A 128 13.78 29.06 -12.42
CA VAL A 128 15.26 29.09 -12.38
C VAL A 128 15.79 28.89 -10.95
N HIS A 129 15.07 29.40 -9.96
CA HIS A 129 15.38 29.17 -8.54
C HIS A 129 15.16 27.70 -8.18
N GLN A 130 14.02 27.12 -8.55
CA GLN A 130 13.73 25.70 -8.36
C GLN A 130 14.76 24.80 -9.07
N HIS A 131 15.15 25.15 -10.30
CA HIS A 131 16.26 24.49 -11.00
C HIS A 131 17.52 24.43 -10.12
N THR A 132 17.95 25.57 -9.59
CA THR A 132 19.20 25.64 -8.83
C THR A 132 19.11 24.91 -7.50
N ALA A 133 17.96 24.98 -6.82
CA ALA A 133 17.71 24.24 -5.60
C ALA A 133 17.74 22.71 -5.83
N LEU A 134 17.08 22.23 -6.87
CA LEU A 134 17.08 20.81 -7.24
C LEU A 134 18.48 20.35 -7.68
N LEU A 135 19.23 21.19 -8.41
CA LEU A 135 20.60 20.87 -8.81
C LEU A 135 21.48 20.66 -7.58
N ALA A 136 21.43 21.57 -6.61
CA ALA A 136 22.21 21.48 -5.39
C ALA A 136 21.93 20.17 -4.63
N ARG A 137 20.66 19.76 -4.52
CA ARG A 137 20.26 18.48 -3.90
C ARG A 137 20.74 17.28 -4.71
N SER A 138 20.61 17.34 -6.03
CA SER A 138 21.06 16.26 -6.92
C SER A 138 22.58 16.05 -6.87
N LEU A 139 23.35 17.14 -6.78
CA LEU A 139 24.81 17.11 -6.60
C LEU A 139 25.20 16.57 -5.21
N ALA A 140 24.46 16.96 -4.16
CA ALA A 140 24.68 16.40 -2.83
C ALA A 140 24.43 14.88 -2.82
N TRP A 141 23.32 14.43 -3.43
CA TRP A 141 23.02 13.01 -3.60
C TRP A 141 24.12 12.27 -4.38
N GLU A 142 24.63 12.84 -5.48
CA GLU A 142 25.73 12.25 -6.25
C GLU A 142 27.02 12.14 -5.42
N ARG A 143 27.39 13.20 -4.69
CA ARG A 143 28.58 13.24 -3.81
C ARG A 143 28.49 12.22 -2.67
N HIS A 144 27.29 11.90 -2.20
CA HIS A 144 27.03 10.86 -1.21
C HIS A 144 26.80 9.48 -1.82
N ASN A 145 27.43 9.19 -2.97
CA ASN A 145 27.36 7.91 -3.66
C ASN A 145 25.91 7.44 -3.94
N ARG A 146 25.01 8.40 -4.19
CA ARG A 146 23.63 8.14 -4.62
C ARG A 146 22.81 7.32 -3.62
N GLN A 147 23.10 7.45 -2.33
CA GLN A 147 22.35 6.79 -1.26
C GLN A 147 20.89 7.23 -1.22
N THR A 148 19.99 6.29 -0.94
CA THR A 148 18.53 6.51 -0.94
C THR A 148 18.07 7.55 0.07
N GLN A 149 18.80 7.73 1.18
CA GLN A 149 18.47 8.70 2.23
C GLN A 149 18.52 10.17 1.78
N TYR A 150 19.18 10.47 0.66
CA TYR A 150 19.24 11.83 0.11
C TYR A 150 18.22 12.08 -1.01
N LEU A 151 17.36 11.10 -1.33
CA LEU A 151 16.32 11.26 -2.35
C LEU A 151 15.22 12.22 -1.87
N LEU A 152 14.47 12.75 -2.83
CA LEU A 152 13.30 13.59 -2.54
C LEU A 152 12.20 12.73 -1.95
N MET A 153 11.59 13.22 -0.88
CA MET A 153 10.48 12.57 -0.20
C MET A 153 9.25 13.47 -0.26
N GLU A 154 8.06 12.87 -0.23
CA GLU A 154 6.82 13.56 0.07
C GLU A 154 6.51 14.72 -0.91
N ALA A 155 6.09 15.87 -0.37
CA ALA A 155 5.73 17.06 -1.15
C ALA A 155 6.88 17.61 -2.01
N GLU A 156 8.13 17.43 -1.59
CA GLU A 156 9.28 17.90 -2.35
C GLU A 156 9.47 17.10 -3.64
N ARG A 157 9.21 15.79 -3.60
CA ARG A 157 9.21 14.96 -4.80
C ARG A 157 8.09 15.39 -5.76
N GLU A 158 6.86 15.55 -5.26
CA GLU A 158 5.72 15.94 -6.09
C GLU A 158 5.97 17.28 -6.80
N GLN A 159 6.53 18.26 -6.08
CA GLN A 159 6.92 19.55 -6.67
C GLN A 159 8.02 19.39 -7.74
N ALA A 160 9.02 18.56 -7.48
CA ALA A 160 10.08 18.29 -8.45
C ALA A 160 9.57 17.56 -9.71
N GLU A 161 8.62 16.65 -9.56
CA GLU A 161 7.94 15.99 -10.68
C GLU A 161 7.18 16.99 -11.56
N VAL A 162 6.42 17.90 -10.93
CA VAL A 162 5.69 18.97 -11.63
C VAL A 162 6.67 19.90 -12.34
N TRP A 163 7.76 20.30 -11.68
CA TRP A 163 8.81 21.13 -12.27
C TRP A 163 9.46 20.45 -13.48
N LEU A 164 9.81 19.16 -13.36
CA LEU A 164 10.41 18.39 -14.45
C LEU A 164 9.47 18.28 -15.65
N ARG A 165 8.17 18.05 -15.41
CA ARG A 165 7.16 17.92 -16.48
C ARG A 165 6.69 19.26 -17.05
N HIS A 166 7.09 20.39 -16.48
CA HIS A 166 6.72 21.69 -17.00
C HIS A 166 7.26 21.89 -18.44
N ARG A 167 6.42 22.41 -19.33
CA ARG A 167 6.74 22.73 -20.73
C ARG A 167 6.26 24.13 -21.06
N PHE A 168 7.11 24.92 -21.69
CA PHE A 168 6.81 26.29 -22.11
C PHE A 168 6.20 26.27 -23.52
N GLN A 169 4.90 26.59 -23.64
CA GLN A 169 4.16 26.43 -24.91
C GLN A 169 4.48 27.53 -25.94
N ASN A 170 4.81 28.74 -25.49
CA ASN A 170 5.00 29.92 -26.35
C ASN A 170 6.33 30.67 -26.08
N ALA A 171 7.25 30.05 -25.37
CA ALA A 171 8.55 30.62 -25.05
C ALA A 171 9.60 29.53 -24.94
N LEU A 172 10.87 29.85 -25.22
CA LEU A 172 11.97 28.96 -24.93
C LEU A 172 12.15 28.84 -23.41
N PRO A 173 12.46 27.65 -22.87
CA PRO A 173 12.79 27.51 -21.46
C PRO A 173 14.02 28.36 -21.11
N PRO A 174 14.03 29.00 -19.93
CA PRO A 174 15.12 29.86 -19.48
C PRO A 174 16.36 29.03 -19.12
N CYS A 175 16.13 27.81 -18.66
CA CYS A 175 17.10 26.76 -18.40
C CYS A 175 16.46 25.39 -18.66
N THR A 176 17.27 24.40 -18.99
CA THR A 176 16.80 23.03 -19.26
C THR A 176 17.23 22.13 -18.12
N PRO A 177 16.36 21.24 -17.60
CA PRO A 177 16.78 20.27 -16.60
C PRO A 177 17.98 19.46 -17.07
N SER A 178 19.05 19.46 -16.27
CA SER A 178 20.21 18.63 -16.54
C SER A 178 19.89 17.14 -16.41
N HIS A 179 20.77 16.28 -16.94
CA HIS A 179 20.67 14.84 -16.74
C HIS A 179 20.59 14.46 -15.26
N LEU A 180 21.40 15.10 -14.42
CA LEU A 180 21.45 14.79 -12.99
C LEU A 180 20.14 15.14 -12.28
N HIS A 181 19.45 16.22 -12.68
CA HIS A 181 18.09 16.50 -12.21
C HIS A 181 17.14 15.37 -12.55
N CYS A 182 17.10 14.98 -13.83
CA CYS A 182 16.18 13.98 -14.33
C CYS A 182 16.41 12.64 -13.63
N GLU A 183 17.66 12.24 -13.47
CA GLU A 183 18.06 11.03 -12.78
C GLU A 183 17.69 11.07 -11.28
N TYR A 184 18.01 12.16 -10.58
CA TYR A 184 17.69 12.32 -9.16
C TYR A 184 16.18 12.28 -8.90
N ILE A 185 15.39 12.99 -9.70
CA ILE A 185 13.92 13.03 -9.58
C ILE A 185 13.34 11.66 -9.90
N THR A 186 13.72 11.03 -11.02
CA THR A 186 13.21 9.69 -11.36
C THR A 186 13.62 8.62 -10.36
N LYS A 187 14.82 8.71 -9.76
CA LYS A 187 15.20 7.79 -8.67
C LYS A 187 14.35 8.01 -7.42
N SER A 188 14.00 9.26 -7.13
CA SER A 188 13.08 9.60 -6.03
C SER A 188 11.66 9.08 -6.29
N ILE A 189 11.17 9.13 -7.53
CA ILE A 189 9.91 8.49 -7.94
C ILE A 189 9.99 6.98 -7.74
N GLN A 190 11.06 6.34 -8.23
CA GLN A 190 11.24 4.89 -8.12
C GLN A 190 11.23 4.43 -6.65
N ASP A 191 11.95 5.13 -5.76
CA ASP A 191 11.96 4.79 -4.32
C ASP A 191 10.57 4.90 -3.69
N ALA A 192 9.83 5.96 -4.02
CA ALA A 192 8.46 6.17 -3.57
C ALA A 192 7.49 5.09 -4.04
N HIS A 193 7.73 4.52 -5.24
CA HIS A 193 6.95 3.43 -5.81
C HIS A 193 7.55 2.05 -5.50
N ASN A 194 8.16 1.90 -4.32
CA ASN A 194 8.63 0.61 -3.81
C ASN A 194 9.69 -0.06 -4.70
N GLY A 195 10.45 0.70 -5.49
CA GLY A 195 11.45 0.20 -6.43
C GLY A 195 10.92 -0.12 -7.83
N MET A 196 9.60 -0.15 -8.02
CA MET A 196 8.98 -0.46 -9.31
C MET A 196 9.27 0.63 -10.34
N THR A 197 9.39 0.20 -11.59
CA THR A 197 9.71 1.08 -12.72
C THR A 197 8.66 0.97 -13.82
N GLN A 198 8.70 1.90 -14.76
CA GLN A 198 7.83 1.91 -15.94
C GLN A 198 8.49 1.19 -17.13
N VAL A 199 9.82 1.23 -17.19
CA VAL A 199 10.60 0.66 -18.30
C VAL A 199 11.78 -0.13 -17.77
N PHE A 200 11.89 -1.38 -18.21
CA PHE A 200 13.13 -2.15 -18.18
C PHE A 200 13.84 -1.98 -19.52
N LEU A 201 15.10 -1.51 -19.54
CA LEU A 201 15.90 -1.42 -20.75
C LEU A 201 16.79 -2.65 -20.92
N SER A 202 16.49 -3.48 -21.94
CA SER A 202 17.34 -4.59 -22.35
C SER A 202 18.20 -4.16 -23.55
N TYR A 203 19.52 -4.30 -23.42
CA TYR A 203 20.48 -3.84 -24.44
C TYR A 203 21.79 -4.62 -24.37
N ALA A 204 22.50 -4.72 -25.51
CA ALA A 204 23.86 -5.24 -25.52
C ALA A 204 24.86 -4.17 -25.07
N ARG A 205 26.00 -4.59 -24.51
CA ARG A 205 27.02 -3.66 -23.98
C ARG A 205 27.52 -2.68 -25.05
N GLU A 206 27.57 -3.13 -26.30
CA GLU A 206 27.99 -2.39 -27.48
C GLU A 206 27.01 -1.27 -27.86
N ASP A 207 25.77 -1.32 -27.37
CA ASP A 207 24.72 -0.33 -27.66
C ASP A 207 24.52 0.66 -26.51
N LYS A 208 25.48 0.73 -25.57
CA LYS A 208 25.41 1.58 -24.38
C LYS A 208 25.11 3.04 -24.70
N ASP A 209 25.72 3.61 -25.73
CA ASP A 209 25.53 5.03 -26.06
C ASP A 209 24.09 5.32 -26.53
N VAL A 210 23.50 4.41 -27.31
CA VAL A 210 22.09 4.50 -27.72
C VAL A 210 21.18 4.31 -26.51
N MET A 211 21.50 3.34 -25.64
CA MET A 211 20.78 3.12 -24.40
C MET A 211 20.75 4.35 -23.51
N GLU A 212 21.91 4.98 -23.25
CA GLU A 212 21.96 6.18 -22.41
C GLU A 212 21.19 7.34 -23.06
N LYS A 213 21.20 7.46 -24.39
CA LYS A 213 20.40 8.47 -25.10
C LYS A 213 18.90 8.25 -24.85
N VAL A 214 18.40 7.02 -25.04
CA VAL A 214 16.99 6.65 -24.82
C VAL A 214 16.62 6.81 -23.34
N ARG A 215 17.48 6.35 -22.43
CA ARG A 215 17.26 6.48 -20.99
C ARG A 215 17.13 7.94 -20.57
N ARG A 216 18.02 8.83 -21.06
CA ARG A 216 17.96 10.27 -20.78
C ARG A 216 16.66 10.90 -21.25
N SER A 217 16.23 10.54 -22.45
CA SER A 217 14.94 10.93 -23.04
C SER A 217 13.76 10.54 -22.15
N LEU A 218 13.70 9.28 -21.72
CA LEU A 218 12.65 8.80 -20.82
C LEU A 218 12.68 9.52 -19.46
N GLN A 219 13.86 9.67 -18.86
CA GLN A 219 13.99 10.35 -17.57
C GLN A 219 13.63 11.83 -17.64
N ARG A 220 13.86 12.50 -18.78
CA ARG A 220 13.45 13.89 -19.00
C ARG A 220 11.92 14.08 -18.93
N GLU A 221 11.18 13.03 -19.27
CA GLU A 221 9.71 12.96 -19.14
C GLU A 221 9.25 12.49 -17.75
N GLY A 222 10.18 12.24 -16.82
CA GLY A 222 9.89 11.71 -15.49
C GLY A 222 9.46 10.24 -15.52
N ILE A 223 9.88 9.49 -16.54
CA ILE A 223 9.66 8.04 -16.64
C ILE A 223 10.80 7.31 -15.93
N THR A 224 10.44 6.40 -15.04
CA THR A 224 11.37 5.56 -14.26
C THR A 224 11.88 4.41 -15.11
N VAL A 225 13.20 4.24 -15.12
CA VAL A 225 13.90 3.28 -15.98
C VAL A 225 14.81 2.43 -15.13
N TRP A 226 14.70 1.11 -15.28
CA TRP A 226 15.59 0.13 -14.66
C TRP A 226 16.72 -0.23 -15.63
N THR A 227 17.97 -0.25 -15.15
CA THR A 227 19.12 -0.80 -15.90
C THR A 227 20.04 -1.64 -15.01
N ASN A 228 20.75 -2.59 -15.62
CA ASN A 228 21.74 -3.43 -14.94
C ASN A 228 22.99 -2.65 -14.44
N THR A 229 23.18 -1.39 -14.87
CA THR A 229 24.31 -0.55 -14.43
C THR A 229 23.99 0.31 -13.21
N THR A 230 22.71 0.61 -12.97
CA THR A 230 22.28 1.57 -11.95
C THR A 230 21.52 0.94 -10.80
N ASP A 231 20.82 -0.17 -11.05
CA ASP A 231 19.84 -0.70 -10.11
C ASP A 231 20.27 -2.00 -9.42
N ILE A 232 21.40 -2.58 -9.85
CA ILE A 232 21.98 -3.76 -9.19
C ILE A 232 22.99 -3.30 -8.14
N GLN A 233 22.75 -3.67 -6.88
CA GLN A 233 23.70 -3.37 -5.80
C GLN A 233 24.83 -4.39 -5.75
N THR A 234 26.01 -3.93 -5.32
CA THR A 234 27.18 -4.80 -5.11
C THR A 234 26.86 -5.93 -4.13
N GLY A 235 27.12 -7.18 -4.53
CA GLY A 235 26.91 -8.37 -3.71
C GLY A 235 25.54 -9.05 -3.88
N GLN A 236 24.64 -8.53 -4.73
CA GLN A 236 23.39 -9.20 -5.08
C GLN A 236 23.61 -10.31 -6.13
N ASP A 237 22.73 -11.33 -6.12
CA ASP A 237 22.63 -12.27 -7.23
C ASP A 237 22.16 -11.52 -8.48
N PHE A 238 23.07 -11.37 -9.43
CA PHE A 238 22.87 -10.57 -10.64
C PHE A 238 21.69 -11.07 -11.48
N GLN A 239 21.53 -12.38 -11.64
CA GLN A 239 20.43 -12.94 -12.44
C GLN A 239 19.09 -12.76 -11.73
N GLN A 240 19.05 -12.95 -10.41
CA GLN A 240 17.82 -12.72 -9.65
C GLN A 240 17.41 -11.24 -9.67
N ALA A 241 18.37 -10.32 -9.55
CA ALA A 241 18.12 -8.88 -9.62
C ALA A 241 17.54 -8.46 -10.98
N ILE A 242 18.09 -8.97 -12.09
CA ILE A 242 17.55 -8.75 -13.44
C ILE A 242 16.11 -9.26 -13.56
N ARG A 243 15.85 -10.51 -13.12
CA ARG A 243 14.49 -11.08 -13.18
C ARG A 243 13.49 -10.24 -12.40
N ARG A 244 13.85 -9.81 -11.18
CA ARG A 244 13.02 -8.89 -10.40
C ARG A 244 12.82 -7.55 -11.10
N GLY A 245 13.86 -6.99 -11.72
CA GLY A 245 13.73 -5.77 -12.53
C GLY A 245 12.70 -5.90 -13.66
N ILE A 246 12.67 -7.05 -14.35
CA ILE A 246 11.66 -7.34 -15.39
C ILE A 246 10.26 -7.48 -14.77
N GLU A 247 10.13 -8.20 -13.66
CA GLU A 247 8.86 -8.36 -12.94
C GLU A 247 8.28 -7.01 -12.49
N GLU A 248 9.14 -6.14 -11.97
CA GLU A 248 8.83 -4.83 -11.38
C GLU A 248 8.78 -3.68 -12.40
N ALA A 249 8.90 -3.95 -13.70
CA ALA A 249 8.73 -2.97 -14.77
C ALA A 249 7.39 -3.14 -15.50
N ASP A 250 6.77 -2.05 -15.94
CA ASP A 250 5.53 -2.13 -16.74
C ASP A 250 5.79 -2.68 -18.14
N ASN A 251 6.88 -2.21 -18.76
CA ASN A 251 7.25 -2.51 -20.14
C ASN A 251 8.70 -2.97 -20.22
N LEU A 252 9.01 -3.83 -21.19
CA LEU A 252 10.39 -4.11 -21.60
C LEU A 252 10.66 -3.36 -22.90
N VAL A 253 11.60 -2.42 -22.87
CA VAL A 253 12.12 -1.77 -24.08
C VAL A 253 13.38 -2.52 -24.49
N TYR A 254 13.33 -3.13 -25.68
CA TYR A 254 14.42 -3.97 -26.21
C TYR A 254 15.19 -3.20 -27.28
N LEU A 255 16.46 -2.87 -27.02
CA LEU A 255 17.33 -2.27 -28.01
C LEU A 255 17.82 -3.33 -28.98
N LEU A 256 17.24 -3.30 -30.17
CA LEU A 256 17.39 -4.29 -31.19
C LEU A 256 18.62 -3.96 -32.07
N SER A 257 19.62 -4.82 -31.95
CA SER A 257 20.90 -4.82 -32.67
C SER A 257 21.39 -6.25 -32.95
N PRO A 258 22.31 -6.48 -33.90
CA PRO A 258 22.92 -7.80 -34.10
C PRO A 258 23.55 -8.38 -32.81
N GLU A 259 24.17 -7.52 -31.99
CA GLU A 259 24.80 -7.90 -30.74
C GLU A 259 23.77 -8.28 -29.66
N SER A 260 22.65 -7.56 -29.55
CA SER A 260 21.56 -7.91 -28.64
C SER A 260 20.93 -9.27 -29.00
N LEU A 261 20.81 -9.57 -30.29
CA LEU A 261 20.27 -10.82 -30.79
C LEU A 261 21.22 -12.01 -30.57
N GLN A 262 22.52 -11.79 -30.43
CA GLN A 262 23.50 -12.83 -30.12
C GLN A 262 23.79 -12.94 -28.61
N SER A 263 23.43 -11.91 -27.83
CA SER A 263 23.63 -11.86 -26.39
C SER A 263 22.70 -12.83 -25.68
N LYS A 264 23.28 -13.85 -25.04
CA LYS A 264 22.54 -14.79 -24.19
C LYS A 264 21.73 -14.07 -23.10
N TYR A 265 22.27 -13.03 -22.48
CA TYR A 265 21.57 -12.28 -21.45
C TYR A 265 20.33 -11.56 -22.00
N CYS A 266 20.46 -10.87 -23.13
CA CYS A 266 19.34 -10.16 -23.74
C CYS A 266 18.25 -11.16 -24.22
N GLN A 267 18.65 -12.33 -24.71
CA GLN A 267 17.70 -13.40 -25.04
C GLN A 267 16.97 -13.92 -23.81
N GLU A 268 17.68 -14.23 -22.71
CA GLU A 268 17.07 -14.67 -21.45
C GLU A 268 16.10 -13.62 -20.88
N GLU A 269 16.47 -12.34 -20.93
CA GLU A 269 15.62 -11.22 -20.49
C GLU A 269 14.34 -11.11 -21.35
N LEU A 270 14.49 -11.20 -22.68
CA LEU A 270 13.37 -11.16 -23.61
C LEU A 270 12.43 -12.36 -23.41
N GLU A 271 12.97 -13.57 -23.36
CA GLU A 271 12.21 -14.79 -23.12
C GLU A 271 11.47 -14.75 -21.78
N TYR A 272 12.12 -14.26 -20.72
CA TYR A 272 11.49 -14.12 -19.42
C TYR A 272 10.34 -13.11 -19.44
N ALA A 273 10.55 -11.92 -20.02
CA ALA A 273 9.50 -10.91 -20.16
C ALA A 273 8.30 -11.42 -20.97
N LEU A 274 8.55 -12.16 -22.04
CA LEU A 274 7.50 -12.79 -22.85
C LEU A 274 6.74 -13.86 -22.06
N SER A 275 7.43 -14.68 -21.25
CA SER A 275 6.78 -15.67 -20.37
C SER A 275 5.84 -15.05 -19.33
N LEU A 276 6.12 -13.79 -18.97
CA LEU A 276 5.31 -12.98 -18.06
C LEU A 276 4.27 -12.12 -18.78
N ASN A 277 4.07 -12.30 -20.10
CA ASN A 277 3.20 -11.49 -20.95
C ASN A 277 3.44 -9.96 -20.83
N LYS A 278 4.69 -9.53 -20.56
CA LYS A 278 5.05 -8.11 -20.52
C LYS A 278 4.96 -7.50 -21.92
N ARG A 279 4.65 -6.21 -21.98
CA ARG A 279 4.71 -5.45 -23.23
C ARG A 279 6.16 -5.25 -23.66
N VAL A 280 6.54 -5.88 -24.75
CA VAL A 280 7.86 -5.69 -25.38
C VAL A 280 7.76 -4.60 -26.45
N ILE A 281 8.58 -3.56 -26.32
CA ILE A 281 8.68 -2.44 -27.26
C ILE A 281 10.06 -2.47 -27.90
N PRO A 282 10.21 -2.98 -29.12
CA PRO A 282 11.51 -3.06 -29.77
C PRO A 282 11.90 -1.71 -30.39
N ILE A 283 13.13 -1.27 -30.11
CA ILE A 283 13.73 -0.08 -30.70
C ILE A 283 14.90 -0.54 -31.57
N ARG A 284 14.82 -0.32 -32.89
CA ARG A 284 15.90 -0.67 -33.81
C ARG A 284 17.06 0.30 -33.62
N ALA A 285 18.10 -0.15 -32.92
CA ALA A 285 19.30 0.64 -32.62
C ALA A 285 20.36 0.54 -33.74
N LYS A 286 20.40 -0.61 -34.44
CA LYS A 286 21.28 -0.87 -35.59
C LYS A 286 20.52 -1.60 -36.69
N GLN A 287 21.04 -1.53 -37.92
CA GLN A 287 20.45 -2.26 -39.04
C GLN A 287 20.64 -3.77 -38.87
N ILE A 288 19.58 -4.52 -39.15
CA ILE A 288 19.53 -5.98 -38.97
C ILE A 288 18.84 -6.60 -40.18
N ALA A 289 19.35 -7.74 -40.64
CA ALA A 289 18.70 -8.51 -41.69
C ALA A 289 17.40 -9.12 -41.17
N ALA A 290 16.29 -9.01 -41.92
CA ALA A 290 14.97 -9.52 -41.51
C ALA A 290 14.97 -11.03 -41.16
N ALA A 291 15.91 -11.80 -41.70
CA ALA A 291 16.10 -13.23 -41.43
C ALA A 291 16.68 -13.52 -40.04
N GLU A 292 17.37 -12.57 -39.43
CA GLU A 292 17.98 -12.71 -38.09
C GLU A 292 16.99 -12.37 -36.96
N LEU A 293 15.86 -11.72 -37.29
CA LEU A 293 14.85 -11.34 -36.32
C LEU A 293 14.05 -12.57 -35.87
N PRO A 294 13.95 -12.83 -34.55
CA PRO A 294 12.99 -13.79 -34.00
C PRO A 294 11.57 -13.49 -34.45
N ASP A 295 10.78 -14.52 -34.73
CA ASP A 295 9.42 -14.36 -35.26
C ASP A 295 8.52 -13.49 -34.38
N ILE A 296 8.71 -13.56 -33.06
CA ILE A 296 7.94 -12.75 -32.10
C ILE A 296 8.21 -11.26 -32.26
N LEU A 297 9.47 -10.86 -32.50
CA LEU A 297 9.82 -9.46 -32.72
C LEU A 297 9.42 -9.00 -34.12
N ARG A 298 9.48 -9.88 -35.13
CA ARG A 298 9.13 -9.54 -36.52
C ARG A 298 7.69 -9.05 -36.68
N ASN A 299 6.78 -9.52 -35.82
CA ASN A 299 5.36 -9.15 -35.84
C ASN A 299 5.04 -7.90 -35.00
N LEU A 300 6.03 -7.29 -34.33
CA LEU A 300 5.85 -6.08 -33.54
C LEU A 300 6.21 -4.83 -34.36
N HIS A 301 5.59 -3.71 -34.03
CA HIS A 301 5.99 -2.42 -34.55
C HIS A 301 7.29 -1.96 -33.86
N PHE A 302 8.22 -1.45 -34.66
CA PHE A 302 9.50 -0.92 -34.20
C PHE A 302 9.48 0.60 -34.14
N VAL A 303 10.16 1.15 -33.14
CA VAL A 303 10.70 2.52 -33.24
C VAL A 303 12.07 2.39 -33.90
N ASP A 304 12.29 3.04 -35.04
CA ASP A 304 13.54 2.92 -35.78
C ASP A 304 14.45 4.10 -35.49
N LEU A 305 15.62 3.86 -34.90
CA LEU A 305 16.58 4.95 -34.68
C LEU A 305 17.66 5.02 -35.76
N THR A 306 17.66 4.09 -36.73
CA THR A 306 18.76 3.90 -37.69
C THR A 306 18.70 4.83 -38.90
N ASP A 307 17.54 5.44 -39.17
CA ASP A 307 17.30 6.40 -40.24
C ASP A 307 17.46 7.86 -39.78
N ASN A 308 17.71 8.09 -38.50
CA ASN A 308 17.97 9.39 -37.92
C ASN A 308 19.20 10.08 -38.52
N GLN A 309 19.00 11.18 -39.24
CA GLN A 309 20.07 12.02 -39.80
C GLN A 309 20.40 13.22 -38.90
N GLY A 310 19.52 13.57 -37.98
CA GLY A 310 19.72 14.66 -37.04
C GLY A 310 18.87 14.53 -35.77
N GLU A 311 18.93 15.58 -34.94
CA GLU A 311 18.20 15.63 -33.66
C GLU A 311 16.68 15.66 -33.85
N GLN A 312 16.19 16.26 -34.93
CA GLN A 312 14.75 16.35 -35.22
C GLN A 312 14.11 14.98 -35.48
N ASP A 313 14.79 14.12 -36.24
CA ASP A 313 14.32 12.76 -36.53
C ASP A 313 14.23 11.95 -35.22
N TYR A 314 15.27 12.03 -34.39
CA TYR A 314 15.28 11.38 -33.08
C TYR A 314 14.15 11.85 -32.16
N LEU A 315 13.82 13.15 -32.17
CA LEU A 315 12.71 13.70 -31.39
C LEU A 315 11.34 13.18 -31.88
N LEU A 316 11.20 12.79 -33.16
CA LEU A 316 9.98 12.15 -33.67
C LEU A 316 9.88 10.71 -33.16
N ASP A 317 10.97 9.96 -33.21
CA ASP A 317 11.03 8.58 -32.69
C ASP A 317 10.85 8.52 -31.18
N GLU A 318 11.43 9.47 -30.46
CA GLU A 318 11.23 9.65 -29.02
C GLU A 318 9.75 9.85 -28.72
N ARG A 319 9.06 10.74 -29.45
CA ARG A 319 7.61 10.93 -29.30
C ARG A 319 6.83 9.66 -29.62
N GLN A 320 7.24 8.90 -30.63
CA GLN A 320 6.62 7.61 -30.94
C GLN A 320 6.76 6.64 -29.76
N LEU A 321 7.96 6.50 -29.18
CA LEU A 321 8.20 5.69 -27.98
C LEU A 321 7.33 6.14 -26.80
N LEU A 322 7.27 7.45 -26.53
CA LEU A 322 6.47 8.01 -25.44
C LEU A 322 4.98 7.75 -25.63
N ASN A 323 4.46 7.89 -26.86
CA ASN A 323 3.07 7.59 -27.17
C ASN A 323 2.74 6.11 -26.93
N VAL A 324 3.64 5.21 -27.35
CA VAL A 324 3.51 3.78 -27.10
C VAL A 324 3.48 3.50 -25.59
N LEU A 325 4.39 4.08 -24.80
CA LEU A 325 4.41 3.90 -23.34
C LEU A 325 3.15 4.44 -22.62
N GLN A 326 2.55 5.51 -23.15
CA GLN A 326 1.32 6.10 -22.59
C GLN A 326 0.05 5.32 -22.95
N GLU A 327 0.05 4.63 -24.09
CA GLU A 327 -1.06 3.80 -24.53
C GLU A 327 -1.34 2.68 -23.53
N ASP A 328 -2.56 2.63 -22.99
CA ASP A 328 -3.00 1.66 -21.98
C ASP A 328 -2.09 1.61 -20.73
N ALA A 329 -1.40 2.71 -20.37
CA ALA A 329 -0.44 2.74 -19.27
C ALA A 329 -0.99 2.17 -17.95
N THR A 330 -2.22 2.54 -17.57
CA THR A 330 -2.88 2.02 -16.35
C THR A 330 -3.09 0.51 -16.40
N TYR A 331 -3.35 -0.08 -17.57
CA TYR A 331 -3.50 -1.52 -17.70
C TYR A 331 -2.18 -2.24 -17.44
N TYR A 332 -1.07 -1.75 -18.00
CA TYR A 332 0.25 -2.34 -17.82
C TYR A 332 0.78 -2.14 -16.40
N GLU A 333 0.47 -1.00 -15.78
CA GLU A 333 0.74 -0.75 -14.36
C GLU A 333 0.03 -1.76 -13.45
N GLN A 334 -1.27 -1.98 -13.65
CA GLN A 334 -2.02 -2.97 -12.87
C GLN A 334 -1.55 -4.40 -13.16
N HIS A 335 -1.21 -4.72 -14.41
CA HIS A 335 -0.60 -6.01 -14.76
C HIS A 335 0.71 -6.22 -14.00
N LYS A 336 1.61 -5.23 -13.93
CA LYS A 336 2.84 -5.29 -13.12
C LYS A 336 2.53 -5.50 -11.64
N ILE A 337 1.65 -4.69 -11.05
CA ILE A 337 1.34 -4.74 -9.62
C ILE A 337 0.84 -6.15 -9.25
N SER A 338 -0.21 -6.63 -9.93
CA SER A 338 -0.78 -7.96 -9.68
C SER A 338 0.23 -9.08 -9.97
N LEU A 339 1.12 -8.91 -10.96
CA LEU A 339 2.17 -9.89 -11.24
C LEU A 339 3.17 -10.01 -10.09
N VAL A 340 3.70 -8.88 -9.62
CA VAL A 340 4.72 -8.86 -8.56
C VAL A 340 4.17 -9.46 -7.27
N GLU A 341 2.92 -9.16 -6.93
CA GLU A 341 2.25 -9.72 -5.76
C GLU A 341 1.97 -11.22 -5.92
N ALA A 342 1.47 -11.66 -7.07
CA ALA A 342 1.22 -13.08 -7.33
C ALA A 342 2.51 -13.92 -7.29
N LEU A 343 3.61 -13.42 -7.87
CA LEU A 343 4.92 -14.07 -7.81
C LEU A 343 5.49 -14.06 -6.38
N ARG A 344 5.24 -13.00 -5.60
CA ARG A 344 5.61 -12.97 -4.18
C ARG A 344 4.83 -14.03 -3.40
N TRP A 345 3.52 -14.11 -3.59
CA TRP A 345 2.67 -15.13 -2.97
C TRP A 345 3.13 -16.54 -3.33
N GLU A 346 3.49 -16.79 -4.59
CA GLU A 346 4.05 -18.07 -5.02
C GLU A 346 5.37 -18.41 -4.31
N ARG A 347 6.31 -17.44 -4.23
CA ARG A 347 7.59 -17.61 -3.51
C ARG A 347 7.41 -17.90 -2.02
N GLN A 348 6.33 -17.37 -1.43
CA GLN A 348 5.97 -17.58 -0.02
C GLN A 348 5.05 -18.81 0.17
N GLN A 349 5.15 -19.80 -0.74
CA GLN A 349 4.40 -21.06 -0.64
C GLN A 349 2.89 -20.88 -0.58
N ARG A 350 2.38 -19.83 -1.23
CA ARG A 350 0.96 -19.49 -1.31
C ARG A 350 0.32 -19.20 0.06
N ASP A 351 1.08 -18.62 0.99
CA ASP A 351 0.57 -18.18 2.31
C ASP A 351 -0.61 -17.18 2.15
N PRO A 352 -1.78 -17.45 2.77
CA PRO A 352 -2.93 -16.55 2.77
C PRO A 352 -2.65 -15.12 3.23
N ASN A 353 -1.60 -14.86 4.01
CA ASN A 353 -1.25 -13.53 4.50
C ASN A 353 -0.81 -12.56 3.40
N PHE A 354 -0.39 -13.08 2.24
CA PHE A 354 0.00 -12.28 1.08
C PHE A 354 -1.14 -12.09 0.07
N LEU A 355 -2.32 -12.65 0.33
CA LEU A 355 -3.48 -12.46 -0.53
C LEU A 355 -4.01 -11.03 -0.42
N GLN A 356 -4.42 -10.48 -1.56
CA GLN A 356 -5.09 -9.19 -1.60
C GLN A 356 -6.49 -9.22 -1.01
N TRP A 357 -6.92 -8.07 -0.52
CA TRP A 357 -8.26 -7.81 -0.01
C TRP A 357 -8.64 -6.34 -0.25
N GLY A 358 -9.87 -5.97 0.07
CA GLY A 358 -10.32 -4.57 0.04
C GLY A 358 -10.21 -3.92 -1.35
N TYR A 359 -9.65 -2.70 -1.40
CA TYR A 359 -9.49 -1.96 -2.66
C TYR A 359 -8.52 -2.61 -3.64
N ASN A 360 -7.36 -3.08 -3.17
CA ASN A 360 -6.39 -3.77 -4.03
C ASN A 360 -7.03 -4.97 -4.76
N LEU A 361 -7.81 -5.80 -4.05
CA LEU A 361 -8.55 -6.90 -4.69
C LEU A 361 -9.58 -6.40 -5.70
N ARG A 362 -10.31 -5.31 -5.41
CA ARG A 362 -11.27 -4.72 -6.37
C ARG A 362 -10.57 -4.21 -7.64
N MET A 363 -9.39 -3.62 -7.51
CA MET A 363 -8.60 -3.15 -8.65
C MET A 363 -8.07 -4.32 -9.47
N ALA A 364 -7.52 -5.34 -8.82
CA ALA A 364 -7.07 -6.56 -9.48
C ALA A 364 -8.23 -7.30 -10.16
N ASP A 365 -9.42 -7.34 -9.55
CA ASP A 365 -10.64 -7.91 -10.12
C ASP A 365 -11.12 -7.15 -11.36
N ALA A 366 -11.16 -5.82 -11.29
CA ALA A 366 -11.53 -4.98 -12.41
C ALA A 366 -10.55 -5.15 -13.58
N TRP A 367 -9.25 -5.15 -13.27
CA TRP A 367 -8.20 -5.42 -14.23
C TRP A 367 -8.36 -6.80 -14.86
N LEU A 368 -8.53 -7.86 -14.06
CA LEU A 368 -8.69 -9.23 -14.54
C LEU A 368 -9.91 -9.38 -15.48
N GLY A 369 -11.02 -8.70 -15.17
CA GLY A 369 -12.22 -8.70 -16.01
C GLY A 369 -11.99 -8.11 -17.41
N VAL A 370 -11.12 -7.10 -17.52
CA VAL A 370 -10.68 -6.54 -18.81
C VAL A 370 -9.63 -7.43 -19.47
N ALA A 371 -8.64 -7.87 -18.69
CA ALA A 371 -7.48 -8.63 -19.15
C ALA A 371 -7.87 -9.95 -19.83
N LEU A 372 -8.87 -10.66 -19.29
CA LEU A 372 -9.39 -11.92 -19.87
C LEU A 372 -9.98 -11.78 -21.29
N ARG A 373 -10.31 -10.55 -21.72
CA ARG A 373 -10.89 -10.27 -23.05
C ARG A 373 -9.87 -9.74 -24.05
N ARG A 374 -8.65 -9.44 -23.62
CA ARG A 374 -7.61 -8.89 -24.47
C ARG A 374 -6.88 -10.01 -25.21
N SER A 375 -6.58 -9.76 -26.48
CA SER A 375 -5.72 -10.64 -27.28
C SER A 375 -4.24 -10.42 -27.01
N GLN A 376 -3.86 -9.19 -26.63
CA GLN A 376 -2.49 -8.80 -26.34
C GLN A 376 -2.27 -8.70 -24.83
N HIS A 377 -1.16 -9.29 -24.37
CA HIS A 377 -0.72 -9.29 -22.97
C HIS A 377 -1.84 -9.74 -22.00
N PRO A 378 -2.43 -10.95 -22.19
CA PRO A 378 -3.45 -11.50 -21.30
C PRO A 378 -2.85 -11.83 -19.92
N PRO A 379 -3.69 -12.01 -18.88
CA PRO A 379 -3.21 -12.37 -17.56
C PRO A 379 -2.51 -13.73 -17.59
N ILE A 380 -1.43 -13.89 -16.82
CA ILE A 380 -0.76 -15.19 -16.67
C ILE A 380 -1.46 -16.05 -15.61
N PRO A 381 -1.35 -17.39 -15.66
CA PRO A 381 -2.09 -18.29 -14.76
C PRO A 381 -1.94 -17.96 -13.27
N ILE A 382 -0.72 -17.62 -12.81
CA ILE A 382 -0.48 -17.32 -11.40
C ILE A 382 -1.21 -16.05 -10.94
N GLN A 383 -1.39 -15.04 -11.81
CA GLN A 383 -2.19 -13.85 -11.48
C GLN A 383 -3.66 -14.21 -11.31
N VAL A 384 -4.19 -15.07 -12.19
CA VAL A 384 -5.59 -15.54 -12.11
C VAL A 384 -5.79 -16.34 -10.82
N GLU A 385 -4.91 -17.30 -10.54
CA GLU A 385 -4.94 -18.11 -9.32
C GLU A 385 -4.86 -17.25 -8.05
N PHE A 386 -3.97 -16.25 -8.04
CA PHE A 386 -3.80 -15.33 -6.93
C PHE A 386 -5.08 -14.53 -6.65
N ILE A 387 -5.65 -13.91 -7.68
CA ILE A 387 -6.87 -13.10 -7.55
C ILE A 387 -8.06 -13.99 -7.14
N GLU A 388 -8.19 -15.19 -7.69
CA GLU A 388 -9.22 -16.14 -7.29
C GLU A 388 -9.06 -16.65 -5.85
N ALA A 389 -7.83 -16.87 -5.40
CA ALA A 389 -7.54 -17.22 -4.00
C ALA A 389 -7.93 -16.05 -3.08
N SER A 390 -7.57 -14.83 -3.44
CA SER A 390 -7.98 -13.61 -2.73
C SER A 390 -9.49 -13.44 -2.64
N ARG A 391 -10.26 -13.79 -3.68
CA ARG A 391 -11.74 -13.76 -3.64
C ARG A 391 -12.35 -14.77 -2.67
N LYS A 392 -11.67 -15.88 -2.41
CA LYS A 392 -12.15 -16.95 -1.51
C LYS A 392 -11.89 -16.63 -0.06
N GLU A 393 -10.94 -15.74 0.24
CA GLU A 393 -10.74 -15.25 1.58
C GLU A 393 -12.00 -14.54 2.07
N PRO A 394 -12.32 -14.64 3.37
CA PRO A 394 -13.45 -13.93 3.94
C PRO A 394 -13.32 -12.43 3.66
N ALA A 395 -14.44 -11.79 3.31
CA ALA A 395 -14.48 -10.38 2.92
C ALA A 395 -13.91 -9.40 3.97
N MET A 396 -13.72 -9.87 5.21
CA MET A 396 -13.18 -9.10 6.33
C MET A 396 -12.21 -9.96 7.15
N PRO A 397 -10.93 -10.03 6.76
CA PRO A 397 -9.91 -10.65 7.59
C PRO A 397 -9.58 -9.77 8.81
N LEU A 398 -9.21 -10.39 9.93
CA LEU A 398 -8.53 -9.68 11.03
C LEU A 398 -7.21 -9.14 10.50
N LEU A 399 -6.92 -7.87 10.82
CA LEU A 399 -5.72 -7.17 10.37
C LEU A 399 -4.74 -7.06 11.54
N ASP A 400 -3.47 -7.38 11.32
CA ASP A 400 -2.47 -7.29 12.38
C ASP A 400 -2.27 -5.83 12.82
N ALA A 401 -2.34 -4.88 11.88
CA ALA A 401 -2.17 -3.46 12.19
C ALA A 401 -2.91 -2.51 11.25
N PHE A 402 -3.39 -1.39 11.79
CA PHE A 402 -3.80 -0.20 11.04
C PHE A 402 -2.63 0.79 11.02
N ILE A 403 -2.22 1.28 9.85
CA ILE A 403 -1.15 2.29 9.74
C ILE A 403 -1.79 3.66 9.58
N PHE A 404 -1.73 4.46 10.64
CA PHE A 404 -2.08 5.86 10.60
C PHE A 404 -0.84 6.71 10.36
N TYR A 405 -0.95 7.65 9.42
CA TYR A 405 0.16 8.50 9.02
C TYR A 405 -0.34 9.88 8.55
N PRO A 406 0.46 10.95 8.75
CA PRO A 406 0.20 12.25 8.14
C PRO A 406 0.39 12.17 6.63
N ARG A 407 -0.42 12.92 5.86
CA ARG A 407 -0.29 12.96 4.39
C ARG A 407 1.10 13.32 3.88
N SER A 408 1.84 14.14 4.64
CA SER A 408 3.24 14.43 4.31
C SER A 408 4.04 13.12 4.29
N GLN A 409 3.97 12.29 5.32
CA GLN A 409 4.76 11.07 5.48
C GLN A 409 4.27 9.82 4.72
N VAL A 410 3.60 10.00 3.58
CA VAL A 410 3.00 8.90 2.81
C VAL A 410 4.03 7.89 2.29
N ASP A 411 5.22 8.34 1.88
CA ASP A 411 6.22 7.45 1.30
C ASP A 411 6.87 6.58 2.36
N PHE A 412 7.17 7.15 3.53
CA PHE A 412 7.64 6.40 4.69
C PHE A 412 6.59 5.37 5.12
N ALA A 413 5.33 5.77 5.23
CA ALA A 413 4.24 4.88 5.60
C ALA A 413 4.07 3.73 4.60
N ARG A 414 4.17 3.98 3.28
CA ARG A 414 4.14 2.97 2.23
C ARG A 414 5.34 2.00 2.34
N LYS A 415 6.53 2.51 2.61
CA LYS A 415 7.74 1.70 2.79
C LYS A 415 7.63 0.79 4.00
N LEU A 416 7.15 1.31 5.12
CA LEU A 416 6.85 0.54 6.33
C LEU A 416 5.78 -0.53 6.08
N ASN A 417 4.69 -0.15 5.40
CA ASN A 417 3.63 -1.07 4.99
C ASN A 417 4.18 -2.24 4.16
N LYS A 418 4.97 -1.97 3.11
CA LYS A 418 5.61 -3.01 2.29
C LYS A 418 6.54 -3.90 3.12
N ALA A 419 7.31 -3.32 4.05
CA ALA A 419 8.22 -4.08 4.89
C ALA A 419 7.47 -5.04 5.83
N LEU A 420 6.39 -4.57 6.47
CA LEU A 420 5.53 -5.40 7.31
C LEU A 420 4.81 -6.50 6.52
N GLN A 421 4.31 -6.19 5.32
CA GLN A 421 3.72 -7.19 4.43
C GLN A 421 4.74 -8.25 3.99
N ASN A 422 6.00 -7.87 3.77
CA ASN A 422 7.07 -8.83 3.45
C ASN A 422 7.36 -9.79 4.62
N LEU A 423 7.07 -9.39 5.86
CA LEU A 423 7.12 -10.22 7.06
C LEU A 423 5.82 -11.02 7.28
N GLY A 424 4.88 -10.97 6.33
CA GLY A 424 3.61 -11.70 6.41
C GLY A 424 2.56 -11.05 7.31
N LYS A 425 2.70 -9.76 7.66
CA LYS A 425 1.66 -9.04 8.41
C LYS A 425 0.59 -8.49 7.47
N ARG A 426 -0.69 -8.61 7.87
CA ARG A 426 -1.84 -7.99 7.20
C ARG A 426 -2.05 -6.58 7.74
N THR A 427 -1.74 -5.58 6.92
CA THR A 427 -1.76 -4.17 7.30
C THR A 427 -2.83 -3.39 6.54
N TRP A 428 -3.54 -2.51 7.24
CA TRP A 428 -4.44 -1.55 6.60
C TRP A 428 -3.69 -0.25 6.25
N PHE A 429 -3.81 0.19 4.99
CA PHE A 429 -3.19 1.42 4.47
C PHE A 429 -4.15 2.14 3.51
N ASP A 430 -4.63 3.33 3.89
CA ASP A 430 -5.76 4.05 3.27
C ASP A 430 -5.70 4.19 1.72
N ARG A 431 -4.54 4.52 1.14
CA ARG A 431 -4.40 4.73 -0.32
C ARG A 431 -4.43 3.44 -1.13
N GLU A 432 -4.12 2.30 -0.50
CA GLU A 432 -4.21 0.96 -1.08
C GLU A 432 -5.51 0.25 -0.68
N SER A 433 -6.26 0.80 0.28
CA SER A 433 -7.41 0.13 0.90
C SER A 433 -8.77 0.76 0.55
N ILE A 434 -8.81 1.96 -0.03
CA ILE A 434 -10.05 2.73 -0.25
C ILE A 434 -10.32 3.03 -1.74
N ALA A 435 -11.57 2.81 -2.16
CA ALA A 435 -12.03 3.14 -3.51
C ALA A 435 -12.35 4.63 -3.68
N SER A 436 -12.04 5.18 -4.86
CA SER A 436 -12.44 6.54 -5.25
C SER A 436 -13.97 6.68 -5.18
N GLY A 437 -14.47 7.62 -4.36
CA GLY A 437 -15.90 7.87 -4.16
C GLY A 437 -16.55 7.19 -2.95
N ALA A 438 -15.81 6.39 -2.17
CA ALA A 438 -16.28 5.88 -0.88
C ALA A 438 -16.28 6.97 0.21
N ASP A 439 -17.11 6.81 1.25
CA ASP A 439 -17.00 7.64 2.46
C ASP A 439 -15.70 7.27 3.19
N LEU A 440 -14.69 8.13 2.97
CA LEU A 440 -13.33 7.95 3.47
C LEU A 440 -13.29 7.71 4.98
N GLN A 441 -14.09 8.46 5.73
CA GLN A 441 -14.07 8.40 7.18
C GLN A 441 -14.66 7.09 7.70
N GLN A 442 -15.73 6.59 7.07
CA GLN A 442 -16.33 5.31 7.43
C GLN A 442 -15.38 4.14 7.17
N GLU A 443 -14.70 4.11 6.02
CA GLU A 443 -13.74 3.05 5.70
C GLU A 443 -12.52 3.08 6.62
N ILE A 444 -12.03 4.27 6.99
CA ILE A 444 -10.97 4.43 8.00
C ILE A 444 -11.43 3.86 9.35
N HIS A 445 -12.59 4.29 9.86
CA HIS A 445 -13.11 3.79 11.14
C HIS A 445 -13.29 2.26 11.11
N LYS A 446 -13.76 1.71 9.98
CA LYS A 446 -13.89 0.27 9.79
C LYS A 446 -12.52 -0.43 9.85
N GLY A 447 -11.50 0.11 9.18
CA GLY A 447 -10.13 -0.39 9.27
C GLY A 447 -9.62 -0.40 10.71
N ILE A 448 -9.83 0.70 11.46
CA ILE A 448 -9.41 0.80 12.87
C ILE A 448 -10.13 -0.24 13.74
N LYS A 449 -11.45 -0.41 13.57
CA LYS A 449 -12.21 -1.45 14.29
C LYS A 449 -11.63 -2.85 14.02
N GLN A 450 -11.19 -3.09 12.78
CA GLN A 450 -10.74 -4.39 12.28
C GLN A 450 -9.30 -4.78 12.65
N SER A 451 -8.45 -3.79 12.92
CA SER A 451 -7.05 -4.05 13.23
C SER A 451 -6.78 -4.35 14.69
N ASP A 452 -5.86 -5.27 14.94
CA ASP A 452 -5.39 -5.63 16.28
C ASP A 452 -4.59 -4.50 16.91
N ASN A 453 -3.66 -3.95 16.15
CA ASN A 453 -2.80 -2.86 16.57
C ASN A 453 -3.07 -1.58 15.76
N PHE A 454 -2.73 -0.43 16.33
CA PHE A 454 -2.77 0.88 15.69
C PHE A 454 -1.35 1.44 15.64
N ILE A 455 -0.71 1.36 14.47
CA ILE A 455 0.59 1.97 14.23
C ILE A 455 0.38 3.46 13.96
N CYS A 456 0.98 4.31 14.78
CA CYS A 456 0.84 5.76 14.68
C CYS A 456 2.19 6.36 14.27
N ILE A 457 2.30 6.84 13.03
CA ILE A 457 3.48 7.57 12.56
C ILE A 457 3.38 9.01 13.05
N LEU A 458 4.25 9.38 13.98
CA LEU A 458 4.21 10.66 14.68
C LEU A 458 4.62 11.82 13.77
N SER A 459 4.04 12.99 14.02
CA SER A 459 4.28 14.22 13.26
C SER A 459 4.47 15.43 14.18
N PRO A 460 5.36 16.38 13.84
CA PRO A 460 5.54 17.60 14.61
C PRO A 460 4.36 18.58 14.52
N ASN A 461 3.42 18.37 13.59
CA ASN A 461 2.33 19.32 13.31
C ASN A 461 1.02 19.03 14.07
N TRP A 462 1.06 18.30 15.19
CA TRP A 462 -0.15 17.88 15.95
C TRP A 462 -0.41 18.68 17.23
N ARG A 463 0.24 19.85 17.35
CA ARG A 463 0.13 20.72 18.52
C ARG A 463 -1.30 21.21 18.79
N ASP A 464 -2.05 21.50 17.73
CA ASP A 464 -3.36 22.17 17.80
C ASP A 464 -4.55 21.20 17.96
N GLY A 465 -4.30 19.89 18.08
CA GLY A 465 -5.35 18.89 18.30
C GLY A 465 -4.95 17.48 17.89
N CYS A 466 -5.56 16.49 18.53
CA CYS A 466 -5.37 15.09 18.17
C CYS A 466 -6.16 14.78 16.88
N PRO A 467 -5.58 14.06 15.89
CA PRO A 467 -6.33 13.65 14.72
C PRO A 467 -7.55 12.80 15.10
N PRO A 468 -8.72 12.98 14.47
CA PRO A 468 -9.95 12.28 14.84
C PRO A 468 -9.83 10.76 14.74
N GLU A 469 -8.98 10.25 13.83
CA GLU A 469 -8.67 8.82 13.71
C GLU A 469 -7.94 8.28 14.94
N VAL A 470 -7.02 9.07 15.49
CA VAL A 470 -6.27 8.73 16.71
C VAL A 470 -7.21 8.78 17.92
N GLU A 471 -8.06 9.80 18.04
CA GLU A 471 -9.08 9.87 19.07
C GLU A 471 -10.04 8.68 19.02
N TYR A 472 -10.42 8.26 17.81
CA TYR A 472 -11.27 7.10 17.60
C TYR A 472 -10.60 5.79 18.04
N ALA A 473 -9.32 5.59 17.69
CA ALA A 473 -8.54 4.45 18.15
C ALA A 473 -8.36 4.42 19.68
N LEU A 474 -8.14 5.58 20.31
CA LEU A 474 -8.08 5.72 21.76
C LEU A 474 -9.41 5.36 22.43
N LYS A 475 -10.54 5.81 21.87
CA LYS A 475 -11.89 5.45 22.37
C LYS A 475 -12.14 3.94 22.33
N LEU A 476 -11.58 3.26 21.33
CA LEU A 476 -11.67 1.81 21.16
C LEU A 476 -10.63 1.05 22.00
N ASN A 477 -9.80 1.75 22.79
CA ASN A 477 -8.67 1.22 23.55
C ASN A 477 -7.76 0.31 22.70
N LYS A 478 -7.45 0.74 21.47
CA LYS A 478 -6.56 0.00 20.58
C LYS A 478 -5.13 0.07 21.10
N ARG A 479 -4.34 -0.98 20.85
CA ARG A 479 -2.93 -0.99 21.20
C ARG A 479 -2.14 -0.09 20.25
N PHE A 480 -1.48 0.92 20.81
CA PHE A 480 -0.66 1.84 20.02
C PHE A 480 0.76 1.30 19.84
N VAL A 481 1.27 1.40 18.61
CA VAL A 481 2.69 1.25 18.28
C VAL A 481 3.12 2.55 17.63
N SER A 482 3.77 3.42 18.41
CA SER A 482 4.18 4.74 17.94
C SER A 482 5.51 4.66 17.19
N VAL A 483 5.59 5.28 16.02
CA VAL A 483 6.77 5.29 15.16
C VAL A 483 7.19 6.72 14.88
N ARG A 484 8.49 7.01 15.03
CA ARG A 484 9.08 8.32 14.75
C ARG A 484 10.02 8.22 13.55
N ASN A 485 9.81 9.06 12.53
CA ASN A 485 10.65 9.16 11.33
C ASN A 485 11.24 10.56 11.10
N GLN A 486 10.95 11.52 11.98
CA GLN A 486 11.52 12.86 11.96
C GLN A 486 11.82 13.30 13.41
N GLU A 487 12.69 14.27 13.60
CA GLU A 487 12.89 14.87 14.93
C GLU A 487 11.60 15.58 15.37
N ILE A 488 11.11 15.25 16.56
CA ILE A 488 9.87 15.78 17.13
C ILE A 488 10.15 16.17 18.59
N GLU A 489 9.75 17.39 18.95
CA GLU A 489 9.79 17.86 20.34
C GLU A 489 8.51 17.43 21.09
N LEU A 490 8.63 17.11 22.38
CA LEU A 490 7.49 16.61 23.17
C LEU A 490 6.33 17.61 23.25
N GLU A 491 6.60 18.93 23.21
CA GLU A 491 5.55 19.96 23.23
C GLU A 491 4.73 20.07 21.93
N GLN A 492 5.13 19.34 20.90
CA GLN A 492 4.46 19.29 19.60
C GLN A 492 3.43 18.15 19.52
N LEU A 493 3.43 17.23 20.49
CA LEU A 493 2.54 16.08 20.54
C LEU A 493 1.38 16.30 21.53
N PRO A 494 0.18 15.76 21.21
CA PRO A 494 -0.89 15.64 22.19
C PRO A 494 -0.43 14.89 23.44
N GLN A 495 -0.88 15.32 24.63
CA GLN A 495 -0.44 14.79 25.93
C GLN A 495 -0.55 13.25 26.03
N ILE A 496 -1.56 12.65 25.40
CA ILE A 496 -1.78 11.20 25.38
C ILE A 496 -0.68 10.48 24.59
N LEU A 497 -0.25 11.03 23.45
CA LEU A 497 0.79 10.44 22.61
C LEU A 497 2.20 10.69 23.17
N ALA A 498 2.41 11.82 23.86
CA ALA A 498 3.68 12.16 24.49
C ALA A 498 4.11 11.18 25.61
N GLY A 499 3.14 10.47 26.22
CA GLY A 499 3.41 9.45 27.23
C GLY A 499 3.73 8.06 26.69
N LEU A 500 3.60 7.84 25.37
CA LEU A 500 3.84 6.53 24.75
C LEU A 500 5.32 6.35 24.41
N GLN A 501 5.82 5.12 24.52
CA GLN A 501 7.11 4.76 23.94
C GLN A 501 7.01 4.74 22.41
N TRP A 502 8.06 5.21 21.75
CA TRP A 502 8.14 5.20 20.28
C TRP A 502 9.35 4.40 19.80
N ILE A 503 9.20 3.83 18.61
CA ILE A 503 10.28 3.21 17.85
C ILE A 503 10.89 4.28 16.95
N ASP A 504 12.19 4.49 17.09
CA ASP A 504 12.89 5.60 16.43
C ASP A 504 13.59 5.13 15.15
N PHE A 505 13.13 5.67 14.01
CA PHE A 505 13.75 5.45 12.70
C PHE A 505 14.78 6.54 12.36
N CYS A 506 14.97 7.54 13.22
CA CYS A 506 15.97 8.60 13.05
C CYS A 506 17.29 8.33 13.80
N GLU A 507 17.36 7.26 14.59
CA GLU A 507 18.51 6.99 15.45
C GLU A 507 19.78 6.72 14.60
N GLU A 508 20.83 7.51 14.84
CA GLU A 508 22.09 7.36 14.11
C GLU A 508 22.67 5.95 14.28
N GLY A 509 22.89 5.25 13.16
CA GLY A 509 23.50 3.92 13.13
C GLY A 509 22.51 2.75 13.16
N LYS A 510 21.20 2.99 13.33
CA LYS A 510 20.18 1.97 13.09
C LYS A 510 19.74 1.96 11.63
N ASP A 511 19.69 0.78 11.03
CA ASP A 511 19.15 0.63 9.68
C ASP A 511 17.62 0.45 9.72
N PHE A 512 16.96 0.79 8.61
CA PHE A 512 15.51 0.67 8.47
C PHE A 512 15.00 -0.75 8.79
N THR A 513 15.76 -1.78 8.42
CA THR A 513 15.38 -3.19 8.64
C THR A 513 15.31 -3.53 10.13
N THR A 514 16.29 -3.06 10.92
CA THR A 514 16.29 -3.28 12.37
C THR A 514 15.08 -2.62 13.02
N CYS A 515 14.78 -1.36 12.67
CA CYS A 515 13.61 -0.66 13.19
C CYS A 515 12.28 -1.35 12.81
N VAL A 516 12.17 -1.89 11.59
CA VAL A 516 11.01 -2.71 11.19
C VAL A 516 10.89 -3.97 12.05
N GLY A 517 12.01 -4.63 12.39
CA GLY A 517 12.01 -5.77 13.32
C GLY A 517 11.55 -5.42 14.73
N GLU A 518 11.88 -4.22 15.22
CA GLU A 518 11.33 -3.69 16.49
C GLU A 518 9.81 -3.49 16.40
N VAL A 519 9.31 -2.94 15.28
CA VAL A 519 7.86 -2.80 15.04
C VAL A 519 7.18 -4.17 15.02
N GLU A 520 7.73 -5.14 14.29
CA GLU A 520 7.21 -6.51 14.29
C GLU A 520 7.17 -7.11 15.70
N THR A 521 8.26 -6.98 16.45
CA THR A 521 8.32 -7.49 17.82
C THR A 521 7.23 -6.87 18.68
N ALA A 522 7.03 -5.55 18.57
CA ALA A 522 5.96 -4.85 19.28
C ALA A 522 4.57 -5.42 18.93
N LEU A 523 4.29 -5.72 17.66
CA LEU A 523 3.02 -6.30 17.21
C LEU A 523 2.78 -7.73 17.75
N GLU A 524 3.83 -8.49 18.03
CA GLU A 524 3.73 -9.89 18.49
C GLU A 524 3.64 -10.06 20.01
N VAL A 525 4.00 -9.05 20.80
CA VAL A 525 3.85 -9.10 22.28
C VAL A 525 2.38 -9.33 22.64
N ASP A 526 2.10 -10.35 23.47
CA ASP A 526 0.74 -10.69 23.90
C ASP A 526 -0.29 -10.83 22.75
N ARG A 527 0.15 -11.26 21.57
CA ARG A 527 -0.68 -11.31 20.35
C ARG A 527 -2.06 -11.96 20.56
N GLU A 528 -2.13 -13.11 21.22
CA GLU A 528 -3.40 -13.79 21.49
C GLU A 528 -4.38 -12.90 22.26
N HIS A 529 -3.89 -12.13 23.24
CA HIS A 529 -4.70 -11.19 24.01
C HIS A 529 -5.23 -10.05 23.14
N VAL A 530 -4.38 -9.45 22.31
CA VAL A 530 -4.76 -8.33 21.43
C VAL A 530 -5.76 -8.78 20.35
N VAL A 531 -5.57 -9.96 19.77
CA VAL A 531 -6.51 -10.57 18.82
C VAL A 531 -7.87 -10.79 19.46
N LEU A 532 -7.90 -11.35 20.69
CA LEU A 532 -9.16 -11.54 21.42
C LEU A 532 -9.81 -10.20 21.80
N HIS A 533 -9.01 -9.20 22.18
CA HIS A 533 -9.52 -7.84 22.42
C HIS A 533 -10.26 -7.32 21.18
N THR A 534 -9.65 -7.36 20.01
CA THR A 534 -10.30 -6.90 18.77
C THR A 534 -11.52 -7.73 18.41
N LYS A 535 -11.46 -9.07 18.54
CA LYS A 535 -12.60 -9.96 18.31
C LYS A 535 -13.81 -9.57 19.17
N TRP A 536 -13.61 -9.40 20.48
CA TRP A 536 -14.70 -9.07 21.39
C TRP A 536 -15.18 -7.63 21.24
N LEU A 537 -14.29 -6.72 20.85
CA LEU A 537 -14.66 -5.34 20.52
C LEU A 537 -15.59 -5.28 19.31
N GLN A 538 -15.28 -6.03 18.25
CA GLN A 538 -16.13 -6.06 17.05
C GLN A 538 -17.54 -6.59 17.36
N ARG A 539 -17.64 -7.69 18.10
CA ARG A 539 -18.94 -8.26 18.48
C ARG A 539 -19.73 -7.36 19.42
N SER A 540 -19.05 -6.67 20.33
CA SER A 540 -19.72 -5.72 21.24
C SER A 540 -20.19 -4.45 20.51
N LEU A 541 -19.43 -3.98 19.51
CA LEU A 541 -19.86 -2.90 18.63
C LEU A 541 -21.05 -3.30 17.76
N GLU A 542 -21.03 -4.49 17.15
CA GLU A 542 -22.17 -5.01 16.37
C GLU A 542 -23.43 -5.16 17.24
N TRP A 543 -23.27 -5.63 18.47
CA TRP A 543 -24.36 -5.70 19.44
C TRP A 543 -24.91 -4.33 19.83
N GLU A 544 -24.06 -3.33 20.04
CA GLU A 544 -24.49 -1.95 20.32
C GLU A 544 -25.21 -1.33 19.10
N GLU A 545 -24.69 -1.56 17.89
CA GLU A 545 -25.27 -1.08 16.63
C GLU A 545 -26.65 -1.71 16.34
N GLN A 546 -26.87 -2.97 16.73
CA GLN A 546 -28.18 -3.65 16.62
C GLN A 546 -29.05 -3.52 17.87
N GLU A 547 -29.02 -2.34 18.51
CA GLU A 547 -29.87 -1.98 19.66
C GLU A 547 -29.82 -3.01 20.81
N ARG A 548 -28.67 -3.67 20.99
CA ARG A 548 -28.41 -4.66 22.04
C ARG A 548 -29.28 -5.92 21.94
N SER A 549 -29.53 -6.40 20.72
CA SER A 549 -30.28 -7.64 20.47
C SER A 549 -29.73 -8.88 21.20
N ASP A 550 -30.63 -9.69 21.77
CA ASP A 550 -30.33 -10.94 22.48
C ASP A 550 -29.74 -12.04 21.57
N ASP A 551 -29.97 -11.93 20.25
CA ASP A 551 -29.53 -12.91 19.26
C ASP A 551 -28.01 -12.90 19.07
N LEU A 552 -27.38 -11.75 19.29
CA LEU A 552 -25.94 -11.56 19.16
C LEU A 552 -25.15 -11.92 20.42
N LEU A 553 -25.82 -12.24 21.52
CA LEU A 553 -25.16 -12.58 22.79
C LEU A 553 -24.45 -13.93 22.72
N LEU A 554 -23.24 -13.98 23.30
CA LEU A 554 -22.38 -15.17 23.34
C LEU A 554 -23.04 -16.33 24.09
N ARG A 555 -22.66 -17.57 23.73
CA ARG A 555 -23.20 -18.81 24.30
C ARG A 555 -22.13 -19.88 24.44
N GLY A 556 -22.31 -20.79 25.38
CA GLY A 556 -21.45 -21.96 25.57
C GLY A 556 -19.96 -21.61 25.65
N SER A 557 -19.13 -22.34 24.91
CA SER A 557 -17.67 -22.20 24.94
C SER A 557 -17.16 -20.83 24.51
N GLU A 558 -17.87 -20.09 23.64
CA GLU A 558 -17.46 -18.73 23.26
C GLU A 558 -17.63 -17.74 24.42
N LEU A 559 -18.71 -17.89 25.21
CA LEU A 559 -18.92 -17.07 26.41
C LEU A 559 -17.86 -17.38 27.46
N GLU A 560 -17.57 -18.66 27.70
CA GLU A 560 -16.52 -19.08 28.65
C GLU A 560 -15.15 -18.50 28.26
N ALA A 561 -14.79 -18.54 26.98
CA ALA A 561 -13.54 -17.95 26.48
C ALA A 561 -13.51 -16.42 26.68
N ALA A 562 -14.64 -15.73 26.42
CA ALA A 562 -14.73 -14.29 26.61
C ALA A 562 -14.66 -13.89 28.10
N GLU A 563 -15.28 -14.66 28.99
CA GLU A 563 -15.20 -14.43 30.45
C GLU A 563 -13.79 -14.64 30.99
N GLN A 564 -13.10 -15.69 30.55
CA GLN A 564 -11.70 -15.93 30.92
C GLN A 564 -10.78 -14.81 30.43
N TRP A 565 -10.97 -14.37 29.19
CA TRP A 565 -10.24 -13.24 28.62
C TRP A 565 -10.48 -11.94 29.41
N LEU A 566 -11.74 -11.64 29.78
CA LEU A 566 -12.07 -10.43 30.55
C LEU A 566 -11.40 -10.40 31.94
N ILE A 567 -11.19 -11.57 32.56
CA ILE A 567 -10.45 -11.67 33.82
C ILE A 567 -8.96 -11.41 33.57
N ALA A 568 -8.39 -12.06 32.54
CA ALA A 568 -6.99 -11.91 32.19
C ALA A 568 -6.63 -10.49 31.71
N SER A 569 -7.59 -9.74 31.17
CA SER A 569 -7.34 -8.40 30.60
C SER A 569 -6.95 -7.34 31.63
N VAL A 570 -7.15 -7.59 32.93
CA VAL A 570 -6.83 -6.61 33.98
C VAL A 570 -5.32 -6.41 34.15
N GLU A 571 -4.52 -7.44 33.83
CA GLU A 571 -3.06 -7.41 33.96
C GLU A 571 -2.35 -7.24 32.60
N LYS A 572 -3.11 -6.97 31.53
CA LYS A 572 -2.60 -6.90 30.16
C LYS A 572 -3.05 -5.63 29.44
N GLU A 573 -2.23 -5.16 28.52
CA GLU A 573 -2.55 -4.04 27.63
C GLU A 573 -2.92 -4.55 26.23
N PRO A 574 -4.02 -4.07 25.61
CA PRO A 574 -4.99 -3.14 26.17
C PRO A 574 -5.96 -3.82 27.15
N GLU A 575 -6.41 -3.06 28.15
CA GLU A 575 -7.48 -3.48 29.05
C GLU A 575 -8.82 -3.61 28.31
N ALA A 576 -9.74 -4.41 28.85
CA ALA A 576 -11.09 -4.50 28.29
C ALA A 576 -11.84 -3.17 28.41
N THR A 577 -12.40 -2.72 27.30
CA THR A 577 -13.31 -1.57 27.25
C THR A 577 -14.59 -1.83 28.06
N LEU A 578 -15.22 -0.73 28.51
CA LEU A 578 -16.51 -0.79 29.19
C LEU A 578 -17.58 -1.51 28.34
N LEU A 579 -17.57 -1.31 27.02
CA LEU A 579 -18.53 -1.92 26.11
C LEU A 579 -18.34 -3.45 26.02
N GLN A 580 -17.10 -3.93 25.91
CA GLN A 580 -16.81 -5.37 25.94
C GLN A 580 -17.26 -6.00 27.27
N ALA A 581 -16.96 -5.36 28.41
CA ALA A 581 -17.38 -5.84 29.71
C ALA A 581 -18.91 -5.91 29.83
N GLN A 582 -19.64 -4.89 29.35
CA GLN A 582 -21.10 -4.87 29.32
C GLN A 582 -21.67 -6.00 28.43
N TYR A 583 -21.10 -6.20 27.25
CA TYR A 583 -21.52 -7.24 26.31
C TYR A 583 -21.32 -8.65 26.88
N ILE A 584 -20.17 -8.92 27.51
CA ILE A 584 -19.89 -10.22 28.15
C ILE A 584 -20.83 -10.43 29.35
N GLN A 585 -21.06 -9.38 30.16
CA GLN A 585 -21.98 -9.47 31.29
C GLN A 585 -23.44 -9.69 30.84
N ALA A 586 -23.89 -9.03 29.77
CA ALA A 586 -25.20 -9.25 29.18
C ALA A 586 -25.34 -10.69 28.66
N SER A 587 -24.30 -11.19 27.99
CA SER A 587 -24.25 -12.57 27.49
C SER A 587 -24.35 -13.59 28.62
N ARG A 588 -23.62 -13.38 29.72
CA ARG A 588 -23.72 -14.20 30.93
C ARG A 588 -25.14 -14.22 31.51
N LYS A 589 -25.76 -13.05 31.66
CA LYS A 589 -27.14 -12.95 32.19
C LYS A 589 -28.12 -13.70 31.28
N ALA A 590 -28.04 -13.50 29.97
CA ALA A 590 -28.91 -14.19 29.02
C ALA A 590 -28.71 -15.71 29.05
N GLU A 591 -27.47 -16.19 29.12
CA GLU A 591 -27.19 -17.63 29.20
C GLU A 591 -27.75 -18.25 30.49
N THR A 592 -27.59 -17.58 31.64
CA THR A 592 -28.21 -18.04 32.90
C THR A 592 -29.73 -18.07 32.81
N ALA A 593 -30.37 -17.07 32.21
CA ALA A 593 -31.81 -17.03 31.99
C ALA A 593 -32.28 -18.19 31.09
N ARG A 594 -31.55 -18.47 30.00
CA ARG A 594 -31.82 -19.61 29.10
C ARG A 594 -31.68 -20.95 29.81
N GLN A 595 -30.66 -21.13 30.65
CA GLN A 595 -30.48 -22.34 31.44
C GLN A 595 -31.63 -22.55 32.44
N VAL A 596 -32.06 -21.48 33.12
CA VAL A 596 -33.22 -21.51 34.01
C VAL A 596 -34.49 -21.87 33.25
N GLN A 597 -34.75 -21.22 32.11
CA GLN A 597 -35.92 -21.51 31.27
C GLN A 597 -35.91 -22.95 30.73
N LYS A 598 -34.72 -23.49 30.41
CA LYS A 598 -34.55 -24.90 30.01
C LYS A 598 -34.88 -25.85 31.16
N ILE A 599 -34.45 -25.54 32.38
CA ILE A 599 -34.78 -26.34 33.57
C ILE A 599 -36.29 -26.26 33.85
N GLU A 600 -36.91 -25.09 33.75
CA GLU A 600 -38.35 -24.92 33.96
C GLU A 600 -39.19 -25.66 32.92
N SER A 601 -38.84 -25.57 31.64
CA SER A 601 -39.51 -26.32 30.58
C SER A 601 -39.34 -27.83 30.72
N GLN A 602 -38.17 -28.30 31.15
CA GLN A 602 -37.95 -29.72 31.50
C GLN A 602 -38.80 -30.16 32.70
N ARG A 603 -38.95 -29.31 33.73
CA ARG A 603 -39.81 -29.59 34.88
C ARG A 603 -41.29 -29.64 34.49
N LEU A 604 -41.75 -28.72 33.65
CA LEU A 604 -43.13 -28.70 33.13
C LEU A 604 -43.40 -29.95 32.27
N ALA A 605 -42.47 -30.33 31.40
CA ALA A 605 -42.58 -31.56 30.61
C ALA A 605 -42.65 -32.81 31.50
N LEU A 606 -41.77 -32.92 32.51
CA LEU A 606 -41.76 -34.03 33.46
C LEU A 606 -43.05 -34.08 34.29
N ALA A 607 -43.54 -32.94 34.77
CA ALA A 607 -44.82 -32.85 35.49
C ALA A 607 -45.99 -33.32 34.60
N GLY A 608 -45.99 -32.93 33.32
CA GLY A 608 -46.96 -33.41 32.33
C GLY A 608 -46.93 -34.92 32.16
N VAL A 609 -45.74 -35.52 32.07
CA VAL A 609 -45.57 -36.99 31.98
C VAL A 609 -46.08 -37.69 33.25
N ILE A 610 -45.80 -37.14 34.44
CA ILE A 610 -46.29 -37.71 35.72
C ILE A 610 -47.82 -37.65 35.78
N ILE A 611 -48.43 -36.52 35.40
CA ILE A 611 -49.90 -36.38 35.36
C ILE A 611 -50.50 -37.38 34.36
N ALA A 612 -49.89 -37.57 33.19
CA ALA A 612 -50.33 -38.57 32.20
C ALA A 612 -50.25 -40.01 32.75
N LEU A 613 -49.21 -40.33 33.52
CA LEU A 613 -49.07 -41.64 34.18
C LEU A 613 -50.11 -41.86 35.28
N ILE A 614 -50.35 -40.85 36.14
CA ILE A 614 -51.34 -40.92 37.22
C ILE A 614 -52.74 -41.07 36.64
N THR A 615 -53.08 -40.29 35.60
CA THR A 615 -54.38 -40.39 34.93
C THR A 615 -54.56 -41.74 34.25
N SER A 616 -53.53 -42.29 33.60
CA SER A 616 -53.55 -43.64 33.04
C SER A 616 -53.79 -44.71 34.12
N LEU A 617 -53.10 -44.62 35.26
CA LEU A 617 -53.29 -45.54 36.39
C LEU A 617 -54.69 -45.41 37.00
N PHE A 618 -55.18 -44.18 37.17
CA PHE A 618 -56.54 -43.92 37.65
C PHE A 618 -57.61 -44.47 36.69
N LEU A 619 -57.47 -44.26 35.38
CA LEU A 619 -58.37 -44.83 34.39
C LEU A 619 -58.30 -46.36 34.37
N GLY A 620 -57.11 -46.95 34.49
CA GLY A 620 -56.93 -48.40 34.58
C GLY A 620 -57.61 -48.99 35.82
N THR A 621 -57.42 -48.38 36.98
CA THR A 621 -58.07 -48.80 38.24
C THR A 621 -59.59 -48.60 38.21
N ALA A 622 -60.08 -47.49 37.65
CA ALA A 622 -61.51 -47.24 37.48
C ALA A 622 -62.15 -48.27 36.53
N ALA A 623 -61.50 -48.58 35.40
CA ALA A 623 -61.95 -49.61 34.46
C ALA A 623 -61.98 -51.01 35.11
N MET A 624 -60.97 -51.35 35.92
CA MET A 624 -60.94 -52.60 36.68
C MET A 624 -62.04 -52.65 37.75
N PHE A 625 -62.31 -51.54 38.42
CA PHE A 625 -63.39 -51.48 39.40
C PHE A 625 -64.78 -51.54 38.75
N GLN A 626 -64.93 -50.93 37.56
CA GLN A 626 -66.15 -51.03 36.77
C GLN A 626 -66.39 -52.47 36.28
N SER A 627 -65.35 -53.16 35.80
CA SER A 627 -65.47 -54.57 35.39
C SER A 627 -65.81 -55.48 36.58
N TYR A 628 -65.23 -55.20 37.76
CA TYR A 628 -65.57 -55.89 39.00
C TYR A 628 -67.03 -55.68 39.42
N ARG A 629 -67.55 -54.44 39.33
CA ARG A 629 -68.98 -54.15 39.59
C ARG A 629 -69.90 -54.85 38.59
N ALA A 630 -69.56 -54.84 37.30
CA ALA A 630 -70.34 -55.53 36.26
C ALA A 630 -70.41 -57.04 36.52
N ALA A 631 -69.28 -57.66 36.88
CA ALA A 631 -69.22 -59.07 37.25
C ALA A 631 -70.13 -59.41 38.44
N ILE A 632 -70.16 -58.57 39.48
CA ILE A 632 -71.04 -58.76 40.64
C ILE A 632 -72.52 -58.63 40.25
N GLN A 633 -72.88 -57.68 39.39
CA GLN A 633 -74.25 -57.53 38.89
C GLN A 633 -74.69 -58.76 38.08
N GLU A 634 -73.80 -59.29 37.24
CA GLU A 634 -74.07 -60.51 36.46
C GLU A 634 -74.28 -61.73 37.38
N ILE A 635 -73.47 -61.90 38.43
CA ILE A 635 -73.64 -62.96 39.44
C ILE A 635 -74.96 -62.78 40.20
N ARG A 636 -75.33 -61.55 40.57
CA ARG A 636 -76.62 -61.26 41.23
C ARG A 636 -77.80 -61.57 40.32
N ALA A 637 -77.70 -61.26 39.03
CA ALA A 637 -78.74 -61.58 38.05
C ALA A 637 -78.94 -63.10 37.91
N ILE A 638 -77.84 -63.88 37.87
CA ILE A 638 -77.91 -65.35 37.88
C ILE A 638 -78.54 -65.86 39.17
N ALA A 639 -78.18 -65.30 40.33
CA ALA A 639 -78.75 -65.69 41.63
C ALA A 639 -80.26 -65.39 41.74
N LEU A 640 -80.70 -64.25 41.21
CA LEU A 640 -82.13 -63.91 41.11
C LEU A 640 -82.87 -64.86 40.15
N SER A 641 -82.27 -65.19 38.99
CA SER A 641 -82.85 -66.17 38.07
C SER A 641 -83.03 -67.54 38.73
N ARG A 642 -82.08 -67.96 39.58
CA ARG A 642 -82.16 -69.20 40.35
C ARG A 642 -83.33 -69.19 41.34
N GLU A 643 -83.56 -68.08 42.04
CA GLU A 643 -84.72 -67.96 42.95
C GLU A 643 -86.06 -68.02 42.19
N VAL A 644 -86.14 -67.39 41.02
CA VAL A 644 -87.32 -67.45 40.16
C VAL A 644 -87.58 -68.88 39.66
N LEU A 645 -86.53 -69.58 39.20
CA LEU A 645 -86.62 -70.97 38.73
C LEU A 645 -86.96 -71.97 39.85
N LEU A 646 -86.52 -71.71 41.08
CA LEU A 646 -86.91 -72.50 42.26
C LEU A 646 -88.39 -72.34 42.59
N ARG A 647 -88.95 -71.13 42.44
CA ARG A 647 -90.36 -70.85 42.69
C ARG A 647 -91.29 -71.41 41.61
N SER A 648 -90.80 -71.61 40.38
CA SER A 648 -91.56 -72.19 39.26
C SER A 648 -91.57 -73.73 39.23
N GLY A 649 -90.91 -74.40 40.18
CA GLY A 649 -90.89 -75.86 40.28
C GLY A 649 -89.89 -76.56 39.36
N GLN A 650 -89.03 -75.81 38.65
CA GLN A 650 -88.00 -76.34 37.75
C GLN A 650 -86.68 -76.57 38.50
N THR A 651 -86.62 -77.65 39.28
CA THR A 651 -85.48 -77.92 40.18
C THR A 651 -84.17 -78.18 39.44
N LEU A 652 -84.19 -78.87 38.30
CA LEU A 652 -82.99 -79.19 37.52
C LEU A 652 -82.34 -77.92 36.93
N ASP A 653 -83.14 -77.04 36.32
CA ASP A 653 -82.65 -75.80 35.70
C ASP A 653 -82.08 -74.82 36.75
N SER A 654 -82.68 -74.78 37.95
CA SER A 654 -82.15 -73.99 39.06
C SER A 654 -80.77 -74.46 39.54
N LEU A 655 -80.48 -75.76 39.39
CA LEU A 655 -79.22 -76.38 39.79
C LEU A 655 -78.14 -76.12 38.74
N VAL A 656 -78.51 -76.12 37.46
CA VAL A 656 -77.64 -75.71 36.33
C VAL A 656 -77.22 -74.24 36.47
N GLU A 657 -78.15 -73.33 36.79
CA GLU A 657 -77.82 -71.92 37.02
C GLU A 657 -76.96 -71.71 38.27
N GLY A 658 -77.18 -72.52 39.33
CA GLY A 658 -76.31 -72.54 40.51
C GLY A 658 -74.87 -72.99 40.19
N ILE A 659 -74.71 -73.98 39.31
CA ILE A 659 -73.39 -74.44 38.84
C ILE A 659 -72.74 -73.37 37.96
N ARG A 660 -73.47 -72.72 37.03
CA ARG A 660 -72.95 -71.60 36.21
C ARG A 660 -72.49 -70.43 37.07
N ALA A 661 -73.27 -70.05 38.09
CA ALA A 661 -72.87 -69.02 39.04
C ALA A 661 -71.55 -69.39 39.74
N ARG A 662 -71.42 -70.64 40.21
CA ARG A 662 -70.21 -71.14 40.88
C ARG A 662 -68.99 -71.17 39.93
N GLN A 663 -69.17 -71.61 38.69
CA GLN A 663 -68.12 -71.64 37.67
C GLN A 663 -67.63 -70.22 37.34
N ARG A 664 -68.54 -69.26 37.16
CA ARG A 664 -68.17 -67.86 36.94
C ARG A 664 -67.48 -67.25 38.16
N LEU A 665 -67.91 -67.58 39.37
CA LEU A 665 -67.27 -67.11 40.61
C LEU A 665 -65.85 -67.67 40.80
N GLN A 666 -65.56 -68.87 40.27
CA GLN A 666 -64.21 -69.42 40.21
C GLN A 666 -63.31 -68.66 39.22
N ASN A 667 -63.85 -68.20 38.09
CA ASN A 667 -63.09 -67.43 37.09
C ASN A 667 -62.72 -66.01 37.57
N TYR A 668 -63.50 -65.39 38.46
CA TYR A 668 -63.20 -64.05 39.02
C TYR A 668 -62.33 -64.07 40.28
N ARG A 669 -61.90 -65.24 40.74
CA ARG A 669 -61.02 -65.38 41.92
C ARG A 669 -59.57 -65.04 41.53
N ILE A 670 -59.32 -63.78 41.21
CA ILE A 670 -57.99 -63.17 41.12
C ILE A 670 -57.98 -61.93 42.04
N LEU A 671 -57.37 -62.12 43.22
CA LEU A 671 -56.80 -61.17 44.19
C LEU A 671 -57.68 -59.98 44.69
N PRO A 672 -58.02 -59.92 45.99
CA PRO A 672 -58.39 -58.65 46.62
C PRO A 672 -57.13 -57.75 46.70
N PRO A 673 -57.26 -56.42 46.59
CA PRO A 673 -56.15 -55.53 46.92
C PRO A 673 -55.83 -55.69 48.41
N THR A 674 -54.64 -56.15 48.72
CA THR A 674 -54.09 -56.12 50.08
C THR A 674 -53.89 -54.67 50.49
N SER A 675 -54.88 -54.09 51.17
CA SER A 675 -54.66 -52.95 52.06
C SER A 675 -54.08 -53.48 53.38
N ALA A 676 -52.76 -53.45 53.51
CA ALA A 676 -52.08 -53.51 54.80
C ALA A 676 -51.23 -52.25 54.94
N CYS A 677 -51.64 -51.43 55.91
CA CYS A 677 -50.94 -50.26 56.41
C CYS A 677 -49.86 -50.69 57.42
N ALA A 678 -48.78 -49.89 57.51
CA ALA A 678 -47.95 -49.59 58.70
C ALA A 678 -46.45 -50.04 58.76
N CYS A 679 -45.62 -49.02 59.09
CA CYS A 679 -44.27 -48.97 59.68
C CYS A 679 -43.08 -49.25 58.72
N ARG A 680 -42.31 -48.26 58.25
CA ARG A 680 -41.50 -47.23 58.94
C ARG A 680 -41.11 -46.11 57.97
#